data_AF-A0A427Z6Q8-F1
#
_entry.id   AF-A0A427Z6Q8-F1
#
_cell.length_a   1.000
_cell.length_b   1.000
_cell.length_c   1.000
_cell.angle_alpha   90.00
_cell.angle_beta   90.00
_cell.angle_gamma   90.00
#
_symmetry.space_group_name_H-M   'P 1'
#
loop_
_entity.id
_entity.type
_entity.pdbx_description
1 polymer ?
#
loop_
_entity_poly.entity_id
_entity_poly.type
_entity_poly.pdbx_seq_one_letter_code
_entity_poly.pdbx_strand_id
1 'polypeptide(L)'
;MSDDVIKVHDLPGIEQYSESISQFSKALDTATNDTARTFNNKIEGSEGIAISSFLQSLNDLQTQIFDKIPEALGNYAKIVEGFSSSVSGIGFGKEAWTSESGNSDVRTKLTGDQKDSVLTVDKNLQTALDTAAKVLGEGAIDISNITNDATNGLQDAATARLNTHTPFQAAHDTFNTNLQQVIGTISALKGTVGQAQITLNFSPKAVFNMIAQGVYVNPVTGLQNSDEAIALDSVYGDNQKQITKANAENVRMEIKYIMATGIALWISNEDTKKLDDFFGPFGEMSYADSQRWLDDINTAAIAVGVSHQNEMLDAYYANDSDYKKMDFALFKKEDSINILIRLTDDLYKTKFSRKFYTPPGTNEKIDDPQIIKFGFQDKDLVYYTRGSVSGIEAVDYPGWDTIGKKPEDGVGFRKRVISIAPGNNSARAQEAVSRIQTIDQEKQQAVAELLRDLAIGTMMVYSPSASTGLGFARALTTSDASSIITAYPEGNKGYKLGAASIAKIATTFDKLNEKEAKEIKVLKDALIGKGGTVLDDRKKGTLSGSGFYRLEGTLRLAELNDKGVSGMLNEEQMNEYKKVIKSRFSNEIVQYVTGDENSKLKLEDMSKEQVIELWEAIKAMDNPLKRGSNGEEFVKYLEQKYPFPVFN
;
A
#
# COMPACT_ATOMS: atom_id res chain seq x y z
N MET A 1 -31.80 41.79 -3.88
CA MET A 1 -31.83 41.07 -5.17
C MET A 1 -30.48 41.28 -5.83
N SER A 2 -30.03 40.34 -6.67
CA SER A 2 -28.80 40.54 -7.44
C SER A 2 -29.00 41.67 -8.44
N ASP A 3 -27.98 42.48 -8.68
CA ASP A 3 -28.02 43.53 -9.72
C ASP A 3 -27.56 42.99 -11.09
N ASP A 4 -27.46 41.65 -11.21
CA ASP A 4 -27.07 40.97 -12.43
C ASP A 4 -28.03 41.29 -13.58
N VAL A 5 -27.46 41.58 -14.74
CA VAL A 5 -28.22 41.70 -15.97
C VAL A 5 -28.50 40.30 -16.50
N ILE A 6 -29.74 39.84 -16.38
CA ILE A 6 -30.19 38.56 -16.92
C ILE A 6 -30.43 38.72 -18.42
N LYS A 7 -29.80 37.85 -19.21
CA LYS A 7 -29.92 37.86 -20.67
C LYS A 7 -30.25 36.50 -21.26
N VAL A 8 -31.35 36.46 -22.00
CA VAL A 8 -31.76 35.33 -22.84
C VAL A 8 -31.69 35.78 -24.29
N HIS A 9 -30.80 35.15 -25.06
CA HIS A 9 -30.52 35.52 -26.45
C HIS A 9 -31.27 34.66 -27.47
N ASP A 10 -31.65 33.44 -27.09
CA ASP A 10 -32.32 32.48 -27.98
C ASP A 10 -33.17 31.51 -27.17
N LEU A 11 -34.40 31.93 -26.84
CA LEU A 11 -35.36 31.12 -26.10
C LEU A 11 -35.77 29.84 -26.88
N PRO A 12 -36.04 29.89 -28.20
CA PRO A 12 -36.28 28.68 -29.00
C PRO A 12 -35.09 27.70 -28.96
N GLY A 13 -33.86 28.19 -29.01
CA GLY A 13 -32.67 27.34 -28.88
C GLY A 13 -32.59 26.63 -27.53
N ILE A 14 -32.97 27.29 -26.44
CA ILE A 14 -33.03 26.69 -25.09
C ILE A 14 -34.10 25.58 -25.04
N GLU A 15 -35.26 25.81 -25.64
CA GLU A 15 -36.35 24.82 -25.73
C GLU A 15 -35.90 23.58 -26.54
N GLN A 16 -35.35 23.78 -27.74
CA GLN A 16 -34.81 22.68 -28.56
C GLN A 16 -33.71 21.90 -27.84
N TYR A 17 -32.87 22.58 -27.06
CA TYR A 17 -31.85 21.94 -26.26
C TYR A 17 -32.45 21.07 -25.14
N SER A 18 -33.48 21.56 -24.42
CA SER A 18 -34.19 20.74 -23.42
C SER A 18 -34.85 19.52 -24.02
N GLU A 19 -35.48 19.64 -25.20
CA GLU A 19 -36.07 18.51 -25.91
C GLU A 19 -35.02 17.48 -26.31
N SER A 20 -33.87 17.94 -26.82
CA SER A 20 -32.76 17.07 -27.22
C SER A 20 -32.22 16.26 -26.04
N ILE A 21 -32.03 16.88 -24.87
CA ILE A 21 -31.59 16.19 -23.66
C ILE A 21 -32.67 15.21 -23.18
N SER A 22 -33.94 15.60 -23.21
CA SER A 22 -35.06 14.74 -22.83
C SER A 22 -35.14 13.49 -23.70
N GLN A 23 -34.97 13.63 -25.01
CA GLN A 23 -34.92 12.50 -25.95
C GLN A 23 -33.70 11.62 -25.71
N PHE A 24 -32.53 12.22 -25.49
CA PHE A 24 -31.31 11.48 -25.16
C PHE A 24 -31.45 10.68 -23.85
N SER A 25 -31.97 11.30 -22.79
CA SER A 25 -32.23 10.66 -21.49
C SER A 25 -33.17 9.45 -21.64
N LYS A 26 -34.26 9.58 -22.40
CA LYS A 26 -35.19 8.46 -22.69
C LYS A 26 -34.54 7.33 -23.49
N ALA A 27 -33.73 7.69 -24.50
CA ALA A 27 -33.01 6.71 -25.30
C ALA A 27 -31.98 5.95 -24.44
N LEU A 28 -31.27 6.66 -23.56
CA LEU A 28 -30.35 6.07 -22.61
C LEU A 28 -31.07 5.13 -21.64
N ASP A 29 -32.16 5.59 -21.01
CA ASP A 29 -33.01 4.79 -20.10
C ASP A 29 -33.51 3.49 -20.77
N THR A 30 -33.95 3.59 -22.03
CA THR A 30 -34.38 2.40 -22.79
C THR A 30 -33.22 1.42 -22.98
N ALA A 31 -32.07 1.91 -23.45
CA ALA A 31 -30.89 1.07 -23.70
C ALA A 31 -30.31 0.44 -22.42
N THR A 32 -30.35 1.16 -21.30
CA THR A 32 -29.87 0.67 -20.01
C THR A 32 -30.82 -0.37 -19.41
N ASN A 33 -32.14 -0.17 -19.50
CA ASN A 33 -33.13 -1.13 -19.04
C ASN A 33 -33.07 -2.47 -19.81
N ASP A 34 -32.80 -2.44 -21.12
CA ASP A 34 -32.60 -3.65 -21.93
C ASP A 34 -31.39 -4.48 -21.45
N THR A 35 -30.37 -3.80 -20.91
CA THR A 35 -29.10 -4.38 -20.50
C THR A 35 -29.08 -4.77 -19.02
N ALA A 36 -29.89 -4.12 -18.18
CA ALA A 36 -29.92 -4.35 -16.74
C ALA A 36 -30.20 -5.83 -16.39
N ARG A 37 -29.49 -6.34 -15.39
CA ARG A 37 -29.65 -7.71 -14.88
C ARG A 37 -29.63 -7.69 -13.36
N THR A 38 -30.71 -8.14 -12.74
CA THR A 38 -30.74 -8.33 -11.28
C THR A 38 -30.19 -9.70 -10.93
N PHE A 39 -29.17 -9.74 -10.07
CA PHE A 39 -28.65 -10.99 -9.53
C PHE A 39 -29.53 -11.44 -8.34
N ASN A 40 -29.93 -12.72 -8.33
CA ASN A 40 -30.76 -13.31 -7.27
C ASN A 40 -29.91 -13.84 -6.11
N ASN A 41 -30.22 -13.43 -4.87
CA ASN A 41 -29.46 -13.73 -3.65
C ASN A 41 -29.91 -15.04 -2.96
N LYS A 42 -29.74 -16.21 -3.59
CA LYS A 42 -30.06 -17.51 -2.96
C LYS A 42 -28.82 -18.38 -2.76
N ILE A 43 -27.98 -18.05 -1.78
CA ILE A 43 -26.85 -18.89 -1.35
C ILE A 43 -26.75 -18.85 0.18
N GLU A 44 -26.70 -20.02 0.83
CA GLU A 44 -26.58 -20.18 2.29
C GLU A 44 -25.14 -20.51 2.70
N GLY A 45 -24.74 -20.22 3.95
CA GLY A 45 -23.37 -20.41 4.47
C GLY A 45 -22.51 -19.14 4.46
N SER A 46 -21.35 -19.15 5.13
CA SER A 46 -20.45 -17.97 5.25
C SER A 46 -19.93 -17.46 3.90
N GLU A 47 -19.58 -18.37 2.99
CA GLU A 47 -19.23 -18.06 1.60
C GLU A 47 -20.43 -17.48 0.82
N GLY A 48 -21.65 -17.98 1.12
CA GLY A 48 -22.91 -17.47 0.57
C GLY A 48 -23.23 -16.04 1.00
N ILE A 49 -22.85 -15.64 2.22
CA ILE A 49 -23.00 -14.26 2.72
C ILE A 49 -22.10 -13.29 1.94
N ALA A 50 -20.85 -13.68 1.69
CA ALA A 50 -19.91 -12.85 0.92
C ALA A 50 -20.33 -12.70 -0.54
N ILE A 51 -20.75 -13.78 -1.19
CA ILE A 51 -21.28 -13.75 -2.55
C ILE A 51 -22.54 -12.89 -2.62
N SER A 52 -23.49 -13.07 -1.69
CA SER A 52 -24.72 -12.27 -1.66
C SER A 52 -24.44 -10.78 -1.46
N SER A 53 -23.44 -10.43 -0.63
CA SER A 53 -23.02 -9.04 -0.43
C SER A 53 -22.39 -8.42 -1.68
N PHE A 54 -21.61 -9.21 -2.43
CA PHE A 54 -21.07 -8.79 -3.72
C PHE A 54 -22.18 -8.59 -4.77
N LEU A 55 -23.10 -9.55 -4.90
CA LEU A 55 -24.24 -9.45 -5.83
C LEU A 55 -25.13 -8.26 -5.51
N GLN A 56 -25.37 -7.97 -4.22
CA GLN A 56 -26.10 -6.76 -3.81
C GLN A 56 -25.35 -5.50 -4.23
N SER A 57 -24.04 -5.44 -4.01
CA SER A 57 -23.22 -4.28 -4.41
C SER A 57 -23.27 -4.07 -5.94
N LEU A 58 -23.32 -5.14 -6.74
CA LEU A 58 -23.52 -5.05 -8.19
C LEU A 58 -24.92 -4.56 -8.56
N ASN A 59 -25.97 -5.01 -7.86
CA ASN A 59 -27.34 -4.54 -8.09
C ASN A 59 -27.46 -3.04 -7.75
N ASP A 60 -26.85 -2.60 -6.65
CA ASP A 60 -26.84 -1.19 -6.24
C ASP A 60 -26.09 -0.32 -7.25
N LEU A 61 -24.93 -0.79 -7.73
CA LEU A 61 -24.14 -0.12 -8.77
C LEU A 61 -24.92 -0.01 -10.09
N GLN A 62 -25.58 -1.09 -10.51
CA GLN A 62 -26.44 -1.09 -11.69
C GLN A 62 -27.59 -0.10 -11.55
N THR A 63 -28.29 -0.07 -10.41
CA THR A 63 -29.38 0.88 -10.13
C THR A 63 -28.90 2.33 -10.29
N GLN A 64 -27.71 2.65 -9.75
CA GLN A 64 -27.18 4.00 -9.87
C GLN A 64 -26.79 4.37 -11.31
N ILE A 65 -26.29 3.44 -12.12
CA ILE A 65 -25.88 3.71 -13.50
C ILE A 65 -27.08 3.72 -14.44
N PHE A 66 -27.94 2.71 -14.34
CA PHE A 66 -29.00 2.44 -15.29
C PHE A 66 -30.28 3.22 -15.02
N ASP A 67 -30.54 3.60 -13.76
CA ASP A 67 -31.76 4.35 -13.40
C ASP A 67 -31.43 5.82 -13.08
N LYS A 68 -30.43 6.06 -12.22
CA LYS A 68 -30.17 7.40 -11.68
C LYS A 68 -29.51 8.36 -12.65
N ILE A 69 -28.68 7.88 -13.58
CA ILE A 69 -28.08 8.74 -14.62
C ILE A 69 -29.14 9.24 -15.61
N PRO A 70 -29.99 8.39 -16.22
CA PRO A 70 -31.07 8.88 -17.06
C PRO A 70 -32.04 9.80 -16.31
N GLU A 71 -32.39 9.48 -15.06
CA GLU A 71 -33.25 10.32 -14.20
C GLU A 71 -32.67 11.73 -14.02
N ALA A 72 -31.37 11.84 -13.69
CA ALA A 72 -30.70 13.13 -13.51
C ALA A 72 -30.69 13.98 -14.79
N LEU A 73 -30.44 13.34 -15.94
CA LEU A 73 -30.48 14.02 -17.25
C LEU A 73 -31.90 14.46 -17.63
N GLY A 74 -32.91 13.65 -17.32
CA GLY A 74 -34.32 14.00 -17.52
C GLY A 74 -34.75 15.18 -16.65
N ASN A 75 -34.29 15.22 -15.40
CA ASN A 75 -34.54 16.35 -14.50
C ASN A 75 -33.85 17.63 -14.98
N TYR A 76 -32.62 17.53 -15.49
CA TYR A 76 -31.95 18.66 -16.13
C TYR A 76 -32.75 19.22 -17.30
N ALA A 77 -33.22 18.35 -18.20
CA ALA A 77 -34.07 18.75 -19.33
C ALA A 77 -35.33 19.51 -18.86
N LYS A 78 -36.03 18.99 -17.84
CA LYS A 78 -37.22 19.64 -17.26
C LYS A 78 -36.91 21.01 -16.64
N ILE A 79 -35.74 21.18 -16.03
CA ILE A 79 -35.34 22.47 -15.46
C ILE A 79 -35.11 23.51 -16.56
N VAL A 80 -34.46 23.11 -17.65
CA VAL A 80 -34.23 23.98 -18.82
C VAL A 80 -35.56 24.31 -19.52
N GLU A 81 -36.43 23.32 -19.73
CA GLU A 81 -37.78 23.49 -20.28
C GLU A 81 -38.64 24.42 -19.40
N GLY A 82 -38.58 24.24 -18.08
CA GLY A 82 -39.32 25.06 -17.12
C GLY A 82 -38.88 26.52 -17.10
N PHE A 83 -37.57 26.79 -17.25
CA PHE A 83 -37.07 28.15 -17.44
C PHE A 83 -37.59 28.76 -18.73
N SER A 84 -37.49 28.03 -19.85
CA SER A 84 -37.98 28.50 -21.15
C SER A 84 -39.48 28.83 -21.10
N SER A 85 -40.27 27.91 -20.56
CA SER A 85 -41.73 28.05 -20.38
C SER A 85 -42.09 29.23 -19.48
N SER A 86 -41.33 29.46 -18.41
CA SER A 86 -41.56 30.60 -17.50
C SER A 86 -41.30 31.93 -18.20
N VAL A 87 -40.20 32.05 -18.94
CA VAL A 87 -39.87 33.27 -19.70
C VAL A 87 -40.87 33.51 -20.83
N SER A 88 -41.30 32.45 -21.51
CA SER A 88 -42.35 32.50 -22.54
C SER A 88 -43.70 32.94 -21.97
N GLY A 89 -44.10 32.38 -20.81
CA GLY A 89 -45.34 32.72 -20.12
C GLY A 89 -45.42 34.19 -19.64
N ILE A 90 -44.28 34.87 -19.51
CA ILE A 90 -44.19 36.31 -19.21
C ILE A 90 -44.42 37.17 -20.48
N GLY A 91 -44.36 36.57 -21.68
CA GLY A 91 -44.64 37.21 -22.96
C GLY A 91 -43.43 37.33 -23.91
N PHE A 92 -42.29 36.71 -23.60
CA PHE A 92 -41.10 36.75 -24.45
C PHE A 92 -41.00 35.51 -25.36
N GLY A 93 -40.88 35.70 -26.68
CA GLY A 93 -40.82 34.59 -27.64
C GLY A 93 -39.44 34.27 -28.22
N LYS A 94 -38.44 35.14 -28.04
CA LYS A 94 -37.12 34.99 -28.68
C LYS A 94 -35.97 35.47 -27.79
N GLU A 95 -35.99 36.75 -27.44
CA GLU A 95 -34.97 37.43 -26.66
C GLU A 95 -35.62 38.09 -25.44
N ALA A 96 -34.94 38.09 -24.30
CA ALA A 96 -35.44 38.69 -23.08
C ALA A 96 -34.30 39.22 -22.20
N TRP A 97 -34.45 40.44 -21.67
CA TRP A 97 -33.47 41.08 -20.80
C TRP A 97 -34.12 41.75 -19.60
N THR A 98 -33.50 41.62 -18.43
CA THR A 98 -33.94 42.34 -17.23
C THR A 98 -32.78 42.54 -16.25
N SER A 99 -32.85 43.60 -15.45
CA SER A 99 -31.98 43.84 -14.30
C SER A 99 -32.76 44.60 -13.23
N GLU A 100 -32.34 44.50 -11.97
CA GLU A 100 -32.97 45.21 -10.85
C GLU A 100 -32.81 46.73 -11.00
N SER A 101 -31.58 47.19 -11.24
CA SER A 101 -31.28 48.59 -11.60
C SER A 101 -32.17 49.11 -12.75
N GLY A 102 -32.27 48.38 -13.86
CA GLY A 102 -33.08 48.79 -15.00
C GLY A 102 -34.58 48.80 -14.72
N ASN A 103 -35.08 47.94 -13.82
CA ASN A 103 -36.46 48.00 -13.33
C ASN A 103 -36.69 49.26 -12.47
N SER A 104 -35.80 49.50 -11.51
CA SER A 104 -35.88 50.63 -10.59
C SER A 104 -35.78 51.98 -11.30
N ASP A 105 -34.86 52.12 -12.26
CA ASP A 105 -34.65 53.35 -13.02
C ASP A 105 -35.87 53.73 -13.86
N VAL A 106 -36.41 52.77 -14.63
CA VAL A 106 -37.58 53.01 -15.49
C VAL A 106 -38.80 53.36 -14.65
N ARG A 107 -39.03 52.66 -13.54
CA ARG A 107 -40.16 52.94 -12.65
C ARG A 107 -40.04 54.31 -12.02
N THR A 108 -38.87 54.67 -11.50
CA THR A 108 -38.61 55.99 -10.91
C THR A 108 -38.87 57.10 -11.92
N LYS A 109 -38.44 56.93 -13.16
CA LYS A 109 -38.68 57.91 -14.24
C LYS A 109 -40.16 58.08 -14.57
N LEU A 110 -40.92 56.99 -14.62
CA LEU A 110 -42.36 56.99 -14.91
C LEU A 110 -43.18 57.62 -13.78
N THR A 111 -42.92 57.23 -12.53
CA THR A 111 -43.72 57.65 -11.37
C THR A 111 -43.22 58.93 -10.70
N GLY A 112 -41.99 59.36 -11.01
CA GLY A 112 -41.37 60.61 -10.56
C GLY A 112 -41.31 61.63 -11.70
N ASP A 113 -40.14 61.76 -12.35
CA ASP A 113 -39.84 62.79 -13.34
C ASP A 113 -40.95 63.05 -14.38
N GLN A 114 -41.48 61.99 -14.99
CA GLN A 114 -42.52 62.13 -16.02
C GLN A 114 -43.87 62.52 -15.43
N LYS A 115 -44.23 61.97 -14.27
CA LYS A 115 -45.46 62.35 -13.56
C LYS A 115 -45.41 63.82 -13.13
N ASP A 116 -44.27 64.27 -12.59
CA ASP A 116 -44.06 65.65 -12.18
C ASP A 116 -44.13 66.61 -13.38
N SER A 117 -43.61 66.18 -14.54
CA SER A 117 -43.73 66.94 -15.79
C SER A 117 -45.19 67.08 -16.24
N VAL A 118 -45.98 65.99 -16.20
CA VAL A 118 -47.43 66.02 -16.51
C VAL A 118 -48.16 66.98 -15.58
N LEU A 119 -47.93 66.89 -14.27
CA LEU A 119 -48.57 67.77 -13.27
C LEU A 119 -48.18 69.24 -13.45
N THR A 120 -46.95 69.51 -13.88
CA THR A 120 -46.50 70.88 -14.18
C THR A 120 -47.21 71.43 -15.41
N VAL A 121 -47.33 70.64 -16.47
CA VAL A 121 -48.06 71.03 -17.69
C VAL A 121 -49.55 71.24 -17.40
N ASP A 122 -50.17 70.32 -16.65
CA ASP A 122 -51.56 70.41 -16.18
C ASP A 122 -51.82 71.74 -15.47
N LYS A 123 -51.03 72.07 -14.45
CA LYS A 123 -51.15 73.32 -13.70
C LYS A 123 -51.08 74.56 -14.60
N ASN A 124 -50.12 74.58 -15.54
CA ASN A 124 -49.95 75.69 -16.46
C ASN A 124 -51.13 75.81 -17.44
N LEU A 125 -51.61 74.69 -17.96
CA LEU A 125 -52.75 74.65 -18.89
C LEU A 125 -54.05 75.04 -18.19
N GLN A 126 -54.32 74.50 -17.00
CA GLN A 126 -55.48 74.87 -16.19
C GLN A 126 -55.48 76.37 -15.89
N THR A 127 -54.33 76.94 -15.50
CA THR A 127 -54.19 78.39 -15.26
C THR A 127 -54.53 79.22 -16.51
N ALA A 128 -54.08 78.78 -17.69
CA ALA A 128 -54.38 79.45 -18.95
C ALA A 128 -55.87 79.34 -19.32
N LEU A 129 -56.47 78.16 -19.16
CA LEU A 129 -57.89 77.90 -19.40
C LEU A 129 -58.78 78.73 -18.45
N ASP A 130 -58.44 78.78 -17.16
CA ASP A 130 -59.16 79.60 -16.17
C ASP A 130 -59.12 81.09 -16.52
N THR A 131 -57.95 81.57 -16.97
CA THR A 131 -57.79 82.96 -17.42
C THR A 131 -58.67 83.25 -18.63
N ALA A 132 -58.69 82.35 -19.61
CA ALA A 132 -59.52 82.50 -20.80
C ALA A 132 -61.02 82.45 -20.47
N ALA A 133 -61.46 81.47 -19.67
CA ALA A 133 -62.85 81.32 -19.23
C ALA A 133 -63.34 82.59 -18.51
N LYS A 134 -62.52 83.15 -17.60
CA LYS A 134 -62.83 84.40 -16.90
C LYS A 134 -63.01 85.60 -17.83
N VAL A 135 -62.16 85.75 -18.85
CA VAL A 135 -62.26 86.86 -19.82
C VAL A 135 -63.51 86.74 -20.68
N LEU A 136 -63.89 85.51 -21.05
CA LEU A 136 -65.06 85.23 -21.88
C LEU A 136 -66.38 85.27 -21.10
N GLY A 137 -66.33 85.26 -19.77
CA GLY A 137 -67.52 85.15 -18.91
C GLY A 137 -68.11 83.72 -18.88
N GLU A 138 -67.30 82.72 -19.24
CA GLU A 138 -67.69 81.31 -19.29
C GLU A 138 -67.40 80.59 -17.95
N GLY A 139 -68.01 79.42 -17.76
CA GLY A 139 -67.71 78.53 -16.64
C GLY A 139 -66.29 77.97 -16.69
N ALA A 140 -65.73 77.61 -15.53
CA ALA A 140 -64.41 76.99 -15.45
C ALA A 140 -64.36 75.67 -16.24
N ILE A 141 -63.29 75.48 -17.01
CA ILE A 141 -63.05 74.26 -17.79
C ILE A 141 -62.24 73.30 -16.92
N ASP A 142 -62.77 72.12 -16.65
CA ASP A 142 -62.09 71.08 -15.85
C ASP A 142 -61.36 70.07 -16.74
N ILE A 143 -60.03 69.97 -16.59
CA ILE A 143 -59.20 68.98 -17.28
C ILE A 143 -58.68 67.86 -16.36
N SER A 144 -59.16 67.78 -15.12
CA SER A 144 -58.68 66.81 -14.11
C SER A 144 -58.75 65.36 -14.59
N ASN A 145 -59.76 65.00 -15.38
CA ASN A 145 -59.88 63.66 -15.96
C ASN A 145 -58.71 63.33 -16.89
N ILE A 146 -58.28 64.27 -17.73
CA ILE A 146 -57.17 64.07 -18.67
C ILE A 146 -55.86 63.86 -17.88
N THR A 147 -55.66 64.64 -16.82
CA THR A 147 -54.48 64.55 -15.96
C THR A 147 -54.45 63.26 -15.15
N ASN A 148 -55.60 62.84 -14.62
CA ASN A 148 -55.74 61.55 -13.93
C ASN A 148 -55.45 60.39 -14.89
N ASP A 149 -56.00 60.41 -16.11
CA ASP A 149 -55.76 59.35 -17.10
C ASP A 149 -54.27 59.26 -17.49
N ALA A 150 -53.61 60.40 -17.70
CA ALA A 150 -52.18 60.44 -18.04
C ALA A 150 -51.30 59.92 -16.89
N THR A 151 -51.58 60.35 -15.65
CA THR A 151 -50.80 59.93 -14.47
C THR A 151 -51.05 58.47 -14.11
N ASN A 152 -52.30 57.98 -14.24
CA ASN A 152 -52.63 56.57 -14.08
C ASN A 152 -51.96 55.72 -15.15
N GLY A 153 -51.93 56.16 -16.42
CA GLY A 153 -51.23 55.44 -17.49
C GLY A 153 -49.72 55.27 -17.22
N LEU A 154 -49.06 56.27 -16.65
CA LEU A 154 -47.65 56.16 -16.21
C LEU A 154 -47.48 55.15 -15.06
N GLN A 155 -48.40 55.17 -14.10
CA GLN A 155 -48.41 54.23 -12.97
C GLN A 155 -48.65 52.79 -13.43
N ASP A 156 -49.56 52.59 -14.38
CA ASP A 156 -49.87 51.29 -14.98
C ASP A 156 -48.66 50.76 -15.75
N ALA A 157 -47.97 51.61 -16.53
CA ALA A 157 -46.75 51.23 -17.23
C ALA A 157 -45.61 50.84 -16.26
N ALA A 158 -45.44 51.58 -15.16
CA ALA A 158 -44.46 51.26 -14.12
C ALA A 158 -44.79 49.93 -13.42
N THR A 159 -46.07 49.65 -13.21
CA THR A 159 -46.56 48.39 -12.63
C THR A 159 -46.36 47.23 -13.60
N ALA A 160 -46.66 47.41 -14.89
CA ALA A 160 -46.41 46.42 -15.93
C ALA A 160 -44.91 46.06 -16.02
N ARG A 161 -44.00 47.05 -15.91
CA ARG A 161 -42.55 46.80 -15.85
C ARG A 161 -42.16 45.93 -14.66
N LEU A 162 -42.66 46.24 -13.46
CA LEU A 162 -42.40 45.45 -12.25
C LEU A 162 -42.93 44.02 -12.41
N ASN A 163 -44.17 43.87 -12.89
CA ASN A 163 -44.83 42.59 -13.11
C ASN A 163 -44.16 41.74 -14.20
N THR A 164 -43.34 42.35 -15.06
CA THR A 164 -42.50 41.62 -16.02
C THR A 164 -41.14 41.25 -15.40
N HIS A 165 -40.54 42.17 -14.62
CA HIS A 165 -39.23 41.96 -13.99
C HIS A 165 -39.27 40.87 -12.92
N THR A 166 -40.20 40.96 -11.97
CA THR A 166 -40.21 40.09 -10.79
C THR A 166 -40.37 38.61 -11.13
N PRO A 167 -41.32 38.19 -12.00
CA PRO A 167 -41.42 36.78 -12.39
C PRO A 167 -40.22 36.29 -13.21
N PHE A 168 -39.60 37.15 -14.02
CA PHE A 168 -38.42 36.78 -14.79
C PHE A 168 -37.21 36.56 -13.86
N GLN A 169 -36.96 37.46 -12.92
CA GLN A 169 -35.95 37.28 -11.89
C GLN A 169 -36.18 35.98 -11.11
N ALA A 170 -37.42 35.72 -10.68
CA ALA A 170 -37.77 34.50 -9.96
C ALA A 170 -37.53 33.22 -10.79
N ALA A 171 -37.85 33.25 -12.09
CA ALA A 171 -37.58 32.14 -13.00
C ALA A 171 -36.08 31.86 -13.13
N HIS A 172 -35.27 32.91 -13.26
CA HIS A 172 -33.80 32.80 -13.31
C HIS A 172 -33.21 32.27 -11.99
N ASP A 173 -33.66 32.77 -10.85
CA ASP A 173 -33.15 32.35 -9.54
C ASP A 173 -33.52 30.88 -9.24
N THR A 174 -34.75 30.48 -9.61
CA THR A 174 -35.21 29.09 -9.54
C THR A 174 -34.39 28.19 -10.47
N PHE A 175 -34.17 28.61 -11.70
CA PHE A 175 -33.35 27.89 -12.66
C PHE A 175 -31.94 27.63 -12.13
N ASN A 176 -31.26 28.67 -11.62
CA ASN A 176 -29.90 28.55 -11.08
C ASN A 176 -29.84 27.64 -9.85
N THR A 177 -30.79 27.78 -8.92
CA THR A 177 -30.86 26.93 -7.72
C THR A 177 -31.02 25.46 -8.09
N ASN A 178 -31.95 25.16 -9.00
CA ASN A 178 -32.20 23.80 -9.46
C ASN A 178 -31.01 23.25 -10.28
N LEU A 179 -30.35 24.09 -11.07
CA LEU A 179 -29.16 23.70 -11.81
C LEU A 179 -28.01 23.29 -10.89
N GLN A 180 -27.80 24.02 -9.78
CA GLN A 180 -26.79 23.65 -8.78
C GLN A 180 -27.08 22.28 -8.14
N GLN A 181 -28.35 21.95 -7.88
CA GLN A 181 -28.74 20.64 -7.36
C GLN A 181 -28.45 19.52 -8.37
N VAL A 182 -28.75 19.75 -9.65
CA VAL A 182 -28.42 18.80 -10.73
C VAL A 182 -26.91 18.62 -10.86
N ILE A 183 -26.13 19.69 -10.81
CA ILE A 183 -24.65 19.63 -10.85
C ILE A 183 -24.13 18.75 -9.71
N GLY A 184 -24.64 18.93 -8.48
CA GLY A 184 -24.29 18.09 -7.34
C GLY A 184 -24.62 16.62 -7.57
N THR A 185 -25.80 16.34 -8.12
CA THR A 185 -26.26 14.97 -8.44
C THR A 185 -25.38 14.31 -9.50
N ILE A 186 -25.11 14.99 -10.62
CA ILE A 186 -24.24 14.47 -11.70
C ILE A 186 -22.81 14.25 -11.19
N SER A 187 -22.31 15.14 -10.33
CA SER A 187 -20.97 15.00 -9.74
C SER A 187 -20.85 13.75 -8.85
N ALA A 188 -21.87 13.44 -8.06
CA ALA A 188 -21.92 12.21 -7.28
C ALA A 188 -21.97 10.96 -8.19
N LEU A 189 -22.81 10.99 -9.24
CA LEU A 189 -22.92 9.90 -10.21
C LEU A 189 -21.62 9.66 -11.00
N LYS A 190 -20.83 10.70 -11.28
CA LYS A 190 -19.49 10.56 -11.85
C LYS A 190 -18.58 9.70 -10.96
N GLY A 191 -18.66 9.87 -9.64
CA GLY A 191 -17.95 9.01 -8.67
C GLY A 191 -18.38 7.55 -8.79
N THR A 192 -19.68 7.30 -8.89
CA THR A 192 -20.23 5.96 -9.10
C THR A 192 -19.76 5.32 -10.41
N VAL A 193 -19.75 6.07 -11.52
CA VAL A 193 -19.21 5.58 -12.80
C VAL A 193 -17.73 5.23 -12.68
N GLY A 194 -16.95 6.05 -11.97
CA GLY A 194 -15.55 5.73 -11.68
C GLY A 194 -15.39 4.43 -10.90
N GLN A 195 -16.22 4.21 -9.87
CA GLN A 195 -16.21 2.95 -9.10
C GLN A 195 -16.61 1.74 -9.95
N ALA A 196 -17.56 1.93 -10.89
CA ALA A 196 -17.92 0.90 -11.84
C ALA A 196 -16.76 0.51 -12.75
N GLN A 197 -16.02 1.51 -13.24
CA GLN A 197 -14.83 1.29 -14.07
C GLN A 197 -13.74 0.54 -13.32
N ILE A 198 -13.54 0.81 -12.02
CA ILE A 198 -12.62 0.03 -11.18
C ILE A 198 -13.10 -1.42 -11.09
N THR A 199 -14.38 -1.63 -10.77
CA THR A 199 -14.99 -2.96 -10.61
C THR A 199 -14.86 -3.80 -11.89
N LEU A 200 -14.97 -3.18 -13.07
CA LEU A 200 -14.83 -3.87 -14.37
C LEU A 200 -13.43 -4.47 -14.61
N ASN A 201 -12.40 -3.99 -13.92
CA ASN A 201 -11.05 -4.54 -14.00
C ASN A 201 -10.83 -5.74 -13.07
N PHE A 202 -11.85 -6.14 -12.29
CA PHE A 202 -11.77 -7.25 -11.36
C PHE A 202 -12.79 -8.33 -11.74
N SER A 203 -12.29 -9.47 -12.24
CA SER A 203 -13.16 -10.50 -12.81
C SER A 203 -14.01 -11.19 -11.73
N PRO A 204 -15.24 -11.62 -12.06
CA PRO A 204 -16.05 -12.42 -11.13
C PRO A 204 -15.33 -13.66 -10.62
N LYS A 205 -14.51 -14.29 -11.48
CA LYS A 205 -13.72 -15.47 -11.10
C LYS A 205 -12.68 -15.14 -10.02
N ALA A 206 -12.03 -13.98 -10.09
CA ALA A 206 -11.15 -13.52 -9.04
C ALA A 206 -11.88 -13.34 -7.70
N VAL A 207 -13.08 -12.74 -7.73
CA VAL A 207 -13.94 -12.60 -6.54
C VAL A 207 -14.26 -13.96 -5.93
N PHE A 208 -14.70 -14.93 -6.74
CA PHE A 208 -15.03 -16.27 -6.25
C PHE A 208 -13.81 -17.01 -5.70
N ASN A 209 -12.66 -16.92 -6.38
CA ASN A 209 -11.42 -17.55 -5.92
C ASN A 209 -10.89 -16.94 -4.61
N MET A 210 -11.09 -15.64 -4.38
CA MET A 210 -10.76 -15.00 -3.10
C MET A 210 -11.70 -15.49 -1.99
N ILE A 211 -13.01 -15.51 -2.23
CA ILE A 211 -14.01 -15.99 -1.27
C ILE A 211 -13.74 -17.45 -0.87
N ALA A 212 -13.45 -18.31 -1.85
CA ALA A 212 -13.11 -19.71 -1.61
C ALA A 212 -11.82 -19.91 -0.79
N GLN A 213 -10.98 -18.88 -0.71
CA GLN A 213 -9.76 -18.87 0.11
C GLN A 213 -9.98 -18.15 1.46
N GLY A 214 -11.23 -17.80 1.80
CA GLY A 214 -11.56 -17.05 3.01
C GLY A 214 -11.09 -15.59 2.98
N VAL A 215 -10.71 -15.08 1.81
CA VAL A 215 -10.28 -13.69 1.62
C VAL A 215 -11.45 -12.87 1.10
N TYR A 216 -11.81 -11.83 1.83
CA TYR A 216 -12.97 -11.01 1.50
C TYR A 216 -12.54 -9.57 1.17
N VAL A 217 -12.63 -9.22 -0.12
CA VAL A 217 -12.56 -7.83 -0.58
C VAL A 217 -13.80 -7.56 -1.39
N ASN A 218 -14.58 -6.56 -0.98
CA ASN A 218 -15.69 -6.09 -1.80
C ASN A 218 -15.11 -5.28 -2.97
N PRO A 219 -15.27 -5.70 -4.23
CA PRO A 219 -14.71 -4.99 -5.38
C PRO A 219 -15.29 -3.59 -5.59
N VAL A 220 -16.50 -3.37 -5.11
CA VAL A 220 -17.25 -2.11 -5.29
C VAL A 220 -16.85 -1.07 -4.25
N THR A 221 -16.38 -1.48 -3.06
CA THR A 221 -16.08 -0.53 -1.96
C THR A 221 -14.67 -0.67 -1.38
N GLY A 222 -14.03 -1.82 -1.56
CA GLY A 222 -12.71 -2.13 -1.01
C GLY A 222 -11.55 -1.72 -1.91
N LEU A 223 -11.78 -1.48 -3.20
CA LEU A 223 -10.78 -1.09 -4.19
C LEU A 223 -10.84 0.42 -4.46
N GLN A 224 -9.69 1.09 -4.38
CA GLN A 224 -9.57 2.54 -4.51
C GLN A 224 -9.23 2.99 -5.93
N ASN A 225 -8.66 2.12 -6.75
CA ASN A 225 -8.26 2.42 -8.12
C ASN A 225 -8.16 1.16 -8.99
N SER A 226 -7.97 1.34 -10.30
CA SER A 226 -7.87 0.25 -11.27
C SER A 226 -6.60 -0.60 -11.11
N ASP A 227 -5.49 -0.03 -10.63
CA ASP A 227 -4.25 -0.79 -10.43
C ASP A 227 -4.44 -1.86 -9.35
N GLU A 228 -5.19 -1.56 -8.27
CA GLU A 228 -5.55 -2.53 -7.24
C GLU A 228 -6.41 -3.67 -7.78
N ALA A 229 -7.41 -3.35 -8.62
CA ALA A 229 -8.27 -4.33 -9.27
C ALA A 229 -7.45 -5.26 -10.18
N ILE A 230 -6.60 -4.70 -11.04
CA ILE A 230 -5.73 -5.45 -11.95
C ILE A 230 -4.75 -6.33 -11.18
N ALA A 231 -4.16 -5.80 -10.09
CA ALA A 231 -3.21 -6.52 -9.27
C ALA A 231 -3.85 -7.74 -8.59
N LEU A 232 -5.03 -7.58 -7.98
CA LEU A 232 -5.76 -8.74 -7.43
C LEU A 232 -6.22 -9.70 -8.51
N ASP A 233 -6.72 -9.21 -9.65
CA ASP A 233 -7.16 -10.09 -10.74
C ASP A 233 -5.99 -10.89 -11.31
N SER A 234 -4.76 -10.35 -11.30
CA SER A 234 -3.57 -11.09 -11.71
C SER A 234 -3.26 -12.28 -10.79
N VAL A 235 -3.67 -12.24 -9.52
CA VAL A 235 -3.45 -13.34 -8.56
C VAL A 235 -4.66 -14.29 -8.47
N TYR A 236 -5.87 -13.75 -8.52
CA TYR A 236 -7.07 -14.55 -8.29
C TYR A 236 -7.85 -14.86 -9.56
N GLY A 237 -7.61 -14.12 -10.65
CA GLY A 237 -8.19 -14.36 -11.97
C GLY A 237 -7.39 -15.35 -12.82
N ASP A 238 -7.66 -15.32 -14.13
CA ASP A 238 -7.10 -16.27 -15.10
C ASP A 238 -5.86 -15.77 -15.86
N ASN A 239 -5.54 -14.48 -15.74
CA ASN A 239 -4.48 -13.86 -16.51
C ASN A 239 -3.40 -13.26 -15.61
N GLN A 240 -2.50 -14.09 -15.11
CA GLN A 240 -1.41 -13.67 -14.24
C GLN A 240 -0.49 -12.59 -14.88
N LYS A 241 -0.35 -12.59 -16.21
CA LYS A 241 0.53 -11.66 -16.93
C LYS A 241 0.07 -10.20 -16.85
N GLN A 242 -1.20 -9.96 -16.52
CA GLN A 242 -1.75 -8.61 -16.48
C GLN A 242 -1.22 -7.77 -15.31
N ILE A 243 -0.44 -8.34 -14.39
CA ILE A 243 0.29 -7.59 -13.37
C ILE A 243 1.13 -6.45 -13.99
N THR A 244 1.57 -6.61 -15.24
CA THR A 244 2.25 -5.58 -16.05
C THR A 244 1.45 -4.32 -16.32
N LYS A 245 0.12 -4.39 -16.21
CA LYS A 245 -0.77 -3.24 -16.42
C LYS A 245 -1.01 -2.45 -15.13
N ALA A 246 -0.65 -3.00 -13.98
CA ALA A 246 -0.81 -2.35 -12.69
C ALA A 246 0.47 -1.59 -12.31
N ASN A 247 0.32 -0.31 -11.95
CA ASN A 247 1.41 0.42 -11.31
C ASN A 247 1.50 0.04 -9.82
N ALA A 248 2.62 -0.55 -9.42
CA ALA A 248 2.89 -0.92 -8.03
C ALA A 248 2.71 0.26 -7.05
N GLU A 249 2.92 1.51 -7.47
CA GLU A 249 2.83 2.73 -6.64
C GLU A 249 1.42 3.01 -6.17
N ASN A 250 0.46 2.66 -7.01
CA ASN A 250 -0.95 2.89 -6.74
C ASN A 250 -1.60 1.72 -6.00
N VAL A 251 -0.86 0.64 -5.73
CA VAL A 251 -1.37 -0.55 -5.04
C VAL A 251 -0.97 -0.51 -3.56
N ARG A 252 -1.98 -0.44 -2.68
CA ARG A 252 -1.79 -0.43 -1.23
C ARG A 252 -1.19 -1.74 -0.69
N MET A 253 -0.52 -1.65 0.46
CA MET A 253 0.13 -2.82 1.08
C MET A 253 -0.88 -3.88 1.54
N GLU A 254 -2.10 -3.49 1.91
CA GLU A 254 -3.20 -4.41 2.23
C GLU A 254 -3.58 -5.27 1.02
N ILE A 255 -3.57 -4.69 -0.18
CA ILE A 255 -3.81 -5.42 -1.42
C ILE A 255 -2.65 -6.36 -1.73
N LYS A 256 -1.40 -5.92 -1.52
CA LYS A 256 -0.20 -6.75 -1.69
C LYS A 256 -0.12 -7.90 -0.69
N TYR A 257 -0.58 -7.70 0.54
CA TYR A 257 -0.74 -8.76 1.54
C TYR A 257 -1.68 -9.87 1.03
N ILE A 258 -2.81 -9.47 0.44
CA ILE A 258 -3.76 -10.39 -0.16
C ILE A 258 -3.14 -11.10 -1.37
N MET A 259 -2.40 -10.38 -2.22
CA MET A 259 -1.66 -10.99 -3.32
C MET A 259 -0.66 -12.03 -2.83
N ALA A 260 0.15 -11.70 -1.82
CA ALA A 260 1.15 -12.62 -1.26
C ALA A 260 0.51 -13.91 -0.71
N THR A 261 -0.68 -13.80 -0.10
CA THR A 261 -1.47 -14.96 0.34
C THR A 261 -1.82 -15.89 -0.83
N GLY A 262 -2.33 -15.32 -1.93
CA GLY A 262 -2.68 -16.10 -3.12
C GLY A 262 -1.47 -16.71 -3.84
N ILE A 263 -0.36 -15.97 -3.91
CA ILE A 263 0.90 -16.48 -4.50
C ILE A 263 1.48 -17.61 -3.65
N ALA A 264 1.45 -17.50 -2.32
CA ALA A 264 1.85 -18.58 -1.42
C ALA A 264 0.98 -19.83 -1.62
N LEU A 265 -0.32 -19.68 -1.91
CA LEU A 265 -1.17 -20.82 -2.24
C LEU A 265 -0.76 -21.50 -3.56
N TRP A 266 -0.31 -20.74 -4.57
CA TRP A 266 0.23 -21.34 -5.80
C TRP A 266 1.48 -22.17 -5.52
N ILE A 267 2.37 -21.70 -4.65
CA ILE A 267 3.55 -22.45 -4.22
C ILE A 267 3.12 -23.72 -3.49
N SER A 268 2.17 -23.62 -2.56
CA SER A 268 1.60 -24.78 -1.86
C SER A 268 1.03 -25.80 -2.85
N ASN A 269 0.32 -25.34 -3.87
CA ASN A 269 -0.32 -26.21 -4.86
C ASN A 269 0.62 -26.62 -6.00
N GLU A 270 1.89 -26.24 -5.94
CA GLU A 270 2.89 -26.50 -6.98
C GLU A 270 2.46 -25.99 -8.37
N ASP A 271 1.70 -24.88 -8.43
CA ASP A 271 1.16 -24.29 -9.67
C ASP A 271 2.23 -23.47 -10.41
N THR A 272 3.13 -24.19 -11.07
CA THR A 272 4.26 -23.61 -11.84
C THR A 272 3.79 -22.70 -12.96
N LYS A 273 2.63 -22.97 -13.57
CA LYS A 273 2.11 -22.14 -14.66
C LYS A 273 1.76 -20.74 -14.16
N LYS A 274 1.06 -20.63 -13.03
CA LYS A 274 0.75 -19.31 -12.46
C LYS A 274 1.99 -18.57 -12.01
N LEU A 275 2.97 -19.26 -11.42
CA LEU A 275 4.26 -18.66 -11.05
C LEU A 275 5.03 -18.15 -12.28
N ASP A 276 5.10 -18.95 -13.33
CA ASP A 276 5.69 -18.58 -14.63
C ASP A 276 5.02 -17.33 -15.21
N ASP A 277 3.69 -17.35 -15.28
CA ASP A 277 2.91 -16.28 -15.90
C ASP A 277 2.91 -14.99 -15.05
N PHE A 278 3.07 -15.08 -13.74
CA PHE A 278 3.11 -13.92 -12.84
C PHE A 278 4.50 -13.28 -12.75
N PHE A 279 5.55 -14.06 -12.49
CA PHE A 279 6.91 -13.53 -12.35
C PHE A 279 7.64 -13.38 -13.68
N GLY A 280 7.26 -14.13 -14.72
CA GLY A 280 7.81 -14.01 -16.08
C GLY A 280 7.90 -12.57 -16.59
N PRO A 281 6.78 -11.81 -16.58
CA PRO A 281 6.76 -10.44 -17.06
C PRO A 281 7.69 -9.47 -16.30
N PHE A 282 8.13 -9.78 -15.08
CA PHE A 282 9.01 -8.89 -14.32
C PHE A 282 10.38 -8.75 -15.00
N GLY A 283 10.81 -9.78 -15.73
CA GLY A 283 12.02 -9.73 -16.53
C GLY A 283 11.88 -8.88 -17.80
N GLU A 284 10.67 -8.46 -18.16
CA GLU A 284 10.38 -7.50 -19.22
C GLU A 284 10.08 -6.10 -18.65
N MET A 285 9.85 -5.94 -17.35
CA MET A 285 9.59 -4.64 -16.73
C MET A 285 10.86 -3.80 -16.58
N SER A 286 10.70 -2.48 -16.42
CA SER A 286 11.82 -1.61 -16.05
C SER A 286 12.45 -2.09 -14.74
N TYR A 287 13.73 -1.76 -14.52
CA TYR A 287 14.40 -2.09 -13.27
C TYR A 287 13.64 -1.54 -12.06
N ALA A 288 13.21 -0.28 -12.10
CA ALA A 288 12.50 0.33 -10.98
C ALA A 288 11.19 -0.41 -10.67
N ASP A 289 10.38 -0.70 -11.69
CA ASP A 289 9.06 -1.32 -11.49
C ASP A 289 9.19 -2.76 -10.99
N SER A 290 10.08 -3.56 -11.60
CA SER A 290 10.29 -4.95 -11.19
C SER A 290 10.79 -5.02 -9.74
N GLN A 291 11.79 -4.21 -9.39
CA GLN A 291 12.36 -4.23 -8.04
C GLN A 291 11.34 -3.78 -7.00
N ARG A 292 10.48 -2.82 -7.34
CA ARG A 292 9.42 -2.35 -6.44
C ARG A 292 8.37 -3.43 -6.18
N TRP A 293 7.90 -4.13 -7.22
CA TRP A 293 7.01 -5.28 -7.04
C TRP A 293 7.63 -6.38 -6.18
N LEU A 294 8.91 -6.72 -6.41
CA LEU A 294 9.59 -7.77 -5.66
C LEU A 294 9.75 -7.43 -4.18
N ASP A 295 10.16 -6.19 -3.85
CA ASP A 295 10.33 -5.71 -2.47
C ASP A 295 8.99 -5.61 -1.73
N ASP A 296 7.97 -5.07 -2.40
CA ASP A 296 6.63 -4.92 -1.84
C ASP A 296 5.96 -6.28 -1.56
N ILE A 297 6.07 -7.24 -2.48
CA ILE A 297 5.55 -8.61 -2.29
C ILE A 297 6.35 -9.33 -1.20
N ASN A 298 7.66 -9.11 -1.11
CA ASN A 298 8.47 -9.66 -0.02
C ASN A 298 7.98 -9.16 1.36
N THR A 299 7.81 -7.85 1.49
CA THR A 299 7.31 -7.21 2.71
C THR A 299 5.92 -7.73 3.08
N ALA A 300 5.04 -7.84 2.08
CA ALA A 300 3.71 -8.42 2.26
C ALA A 300 3.76 -9.89 2.72
N ALA A 301 4.60 -10.72 2.10
CA ALA A 301 4.75 -12.13 2.47
C ALA A 301 5.30 -12.31 3.90
N ILE A 302 6.22 -11.44 4.33
CA ILE A 302 6.69 -11.39 5.73
C ILE A 302 5.51 -11.13 6.68
N ALA A 303 4.65 -10.16 6.37
CA ALA A 303 3.47 -9.87 7.18
C ALA A 303 2.47 -11.05 7.20
N VAL A 304 2.26 -11.73 6.05
CA VAL A 304 1.46 -12.97 5.98
C VAL A 304 2.05 -14.04 6.91
N GLY A 305 3.38 -14.19 6.93
CA GLY A 305 4.07 -15.10 7.82
C GLY A 305 3.81 -14.83 9.30
N VAL A 306 3.85 -13.56 9.73
CA VAL A 306 3.52 -13.16 11.12
C VAL A 306 2.09 -13.53 11.46
N SER A 307 1.12 -13.15 10.61
CA SER A 307 -0.29 -13.46 10.86
C SER A 307 -0.53 -14.97 10.92
N HIS A 308 0.14 -15.73 10.05
CA HIS A 308 0.02 -17.17 10.01
C HIS A 308 0.63 -17.86 11.24
N GLN A 309 1.69 -17.32 11.83
CA GLN A 309 2.21 -17.83 13.11
C GLN A 309 1.19 -17.71 14.26
N ASN A 310 0.42 -16.62 14.29
CA ASN A 310 -0.65 -16.46 15.28
C ASN A 310 -1.77 -17.50 15.05
N GLU A 311 -2.18 -17.70 13.79
CA GLU A 311 -3.15 -18.74 13.40
C GLU A 311 -2.68 -20.15 13.84
N MET A 312 -1.39 -20.45 13.64
CA MET A 312 -0.80 -21.72 14.06
C MET A 312 -0.73 -21.86 15.59
N LEU A 313 -0.45 -20.79 16.34
CA LEU A 313 -0.47 -20.80 17.80
C LEU A 313 -1.90 -21.02 18.35
N ASP A 314 -2.89 -20.34 17.81
CA ASP A 314 -4.29 -20.53 18.20
C ASP A 314 -4.74 -21.97 17.94
N ALA A 315 -4.39 -22.51 16.77
CA ALA A 315 -4.64 -23.91 16.43
C ALA A 315 -3.90 -24.88 17.37
N TYR A 316 -2.66 -24.59 17.75
CA TYR A 316 -1.89 -25.40 18.69
C TYR A 316 -2.57 -25.49 20.06
N TYR A 317 -2.99 -24.37 20.64
CA TYR A 317 -3.65 -24.35 21.94
C TYR A 317 -5.06 -24.96 21.90
N ALA A 318 -5.79 -24.79 20.79
CA ALA A 318 -7.08 -25.45 20.58
C ALA A 318 -6.97 -26.98 20.48
N ASN A 319 -5.80 -27.50 20.11
CA ASN A 319 -5.51 -28.92 19.95
C ASN A 319 -4.73 -29.50 21.14
N ASP A 320 -5.09 -29.11 22.37
CA ASP A 320 -4.48 -29.57 23.63
C ASP A 320 -2.96 -29.34 23.71
N SER A 321 -2.42 -28.33 23.02
CA SER A 321 -0.96 -28.11 22.91
C SER A 321 -0.22 -29.31 22.31
N ASP A 322 -0.85 -30.01 21.37
CA ASP A 322 -0.24 -31.09 20.60
C ASP A 322 -0.31 -30.76 19.10
N TYR A 323 0.80 -30.26 18.56
CA TYR A 323 0.85 -29.84 17.17
C TYR A 323 0.68 -31.00 16.18
N LYS A 324 0.80 -32.27 16.61
CA LYS A 324 0.51 -33.45 15.77
C LYS A 324 -0.98 -33.60 15.45
N LYS A 325 -1.85 -32.95 16.22
CA LYS A 325 -3.30 -32.91 16.00
C LYS A 325 -3.74 -31.74 15.11
N MET A 326 -2.84 -30.81 14.79
CA MET A 326 -3.14 -29.66 13.93
C MET A 326 -3.32 -30.09 12.46
N ASP A 327 -4.09 -29.30 11.72
CA ASP A 327 -4.26 -29.51 10.28
C ASP A 327 -2.92 -29.33 9.53
N PHE A 328 -2.57 -30.33 8.73
CA PHE A 328 -1.38 -30.33 7.89
C PHE A 328 -1.35 -29.17 6.89
N ALA A 329 -2.51 -28.68 6.46
CA ALA A 329 -2.60 -27.53 5.56
C ALA A 329 -1.94 -26.26 6.13
N LEU A 330 -1.89 -26.11 7.47
CA LEU A 330 -1.20 -25.00 8.13
C LEU A 330 0.31 -25.07 7.90
N PHE A 331 0.95 -26.22 8.12
CA PHE A 331 2.39 -26.37 7.89
C PHE A 331 2.76 -26.19 6.42
N LYS A 332 1.92 -26.69 5.51
CA LYS A 332 2.13 -26.50 4.06
C LYS A 332 2.04 -25.03 3.66
N LYS A 333 1.13 -24.26 4.27
CA LYS A 333 1.00 -22.81 4.08
C LYS A 333 2.21 -22.06 4.63
N GLU A 334 2.69 -22.41 5.82
CA GLU A 334 3.93 -21.86 6.40
C GLU A 334 5.14 -22.06 5.49
N ASP A 335 5.34 -23.28 4.99
CA ASP A 335 6.43 -23.61 4.06
C ASP A 335 6.37 -22.75 2.80
N SER A 336 5.17 -22.61 2.23
CA SER A 336 4.95 -21.85 1.00
C SER A 336 5.20 -20.34 1.17
N ILE A 337 4.85 -19.78 2.34
CA ILE A 337 5.15 -18.39 2.68
C ILE A 337 6.66 -18.18 2.77
N ASN A 338 7.38 -19.08 3.45
CA ASN A 338 8.83 -19.01 3.58
C ASN A 338 9.54 -19.08 2.22
N ILE A 339 9.07 -19.96 1.33
CA ILE A 339 9.56 -20.06 -0.04
C ILE A 339 9.30 -18.76 -0.81
N LEU A 340 8.10 -18.18 -0.69
CA LEU A 340 7.77 -16.91 -1.36
C LEU A 340 8.70 -15.77 -0.91
N ILE A 341 8.93 -15.63 0.40
CA ILE A 341 9.83 -14.63 0.96
C ILE A 341 11.24 -14.81 0.39
N ARG A 342 11.73 -16.06 0.33
CA ARG A 342 13.07 -16.29 -0.23
C ARG A 342 13.14 -16.03 -1.74
N LEU A 343 12.11 -16.40 -2.48
CA LEU A 343 12.03 -16.19 -3.92
C LEU A 343 12.11 -14.70 -4.25
N THR A 344 11.26 -13.89 -3.63
CA THR A 344 11.21 -12.45 -3.93
C THR A 344 12.47 -11.72 -3.49
N ASP A 345 13.05 -12.09 -2.34
CA ASP A 345 14.34 -11.58 -1.87
C ASP A 345 15.49 -11.93 -2.83
N ASP A 346 15.55 -13.16 -3.35
CA ASP A 346 16.58 -13.53 -4.32
C ASP A 346 16.42 -12.81 -5.66
N LEU A 347 15.19 -12.72 -6.19
CA LEU A 347 14.93 -12.01 -7.44
C LEU A 347 15.27 -10.51 -7.31
N TYR A 348 15.01 -9.91 -6.15
CA TYR A 348 15.41 -8.54 -5.84
C TYR A 348 16.94 -8.41 -5.79
N LYS A 349 17.62 -9.23 -4.98
CA LYS A 349 19.10 -9.19 -4.85
C LYS A 349 19.82 -9.47 -6.16
N THR A 350 19.24 -10.30 -7.01
CA THR A 350 19.80 -10.66 -8.31
C THR A 350 19.38 -9.71 -9.43
N LYS A 351 18.62 -8.65 -9.07
CA LYS A 351 18.19 -7.58 -9.95
C LYS A 351 17.46 -8.12 -11.17
N PHE A 352 16.49 -9.00 -10.92
CA PHE A 352 15.66 -9.58 -11.97
C PHE A 352 14.80 -8.49 -12.60
N SER A 353 15.08 -8.11 -13.84
CA SER A 353 14.37 -7.06 -14.58
C SER A 353 14.69 -7.14 -16.06
N ARG A 354 14.11 -6.25 -16.88
CA ARG A 354 14.62 -5.98 -18.23
C ARG A 354 16.09 -5.58 -18.14
N LYS A 355 16.92 -6.19 -18.99
CA LYS A 355 18.33 -5.85 -19.16
C LYS A 355 18.59 -5.43 -20.59
N PHE A 356 19.77 -4.86 -20.80
CA PHE A 356 20.26 -4.49 -22.13
C PHE A 356 21.58 -5.19 -22.37
N TYR A 357 21.71 -5.80 -23.54
CA TYR A 357 22.96 -6.36 -24.03
C TYR A 357 23.64 -5.36 -24.96
N THR A 358 24.95 -5.14 -24.77
CA THR A 358 25.75 -4.33 -25.69
C THR A 358 26.73 -5.25 -26.42
N PRO A 359 26.52 -5.51 -27.73
CA PRO A 359 27.44 -6.31 -28.51
C PRO A 359 28.86 -5.72 -28.48
N PRO A 360 29.91 -6.56 -28.32
CA PRO A 360 31.30 -6.10 -28.35
C PRO A 360 31.61 -5.30 -29.61
N GLY A 361 32.23 -4.12 -29.46
CA GLY A 361 32.57 -3.24 -30.58
C GLY A 361 31.44 -2.34 -31.07
N THR A 362 30.27 -2.37 -30.43
CA THR A 362 29.14 -1.47 -30.73
C THR A 362 28.76 -0.64 -29.49
N ASN A 363 28.14 0.52 -29.73
CA ASN A 363 27.48 1.29 -28.67
C ASN A 363 25.97 1.02 -28.61
N GLU A 364 25.48 0.08 -29.41
CA GLU A 364 24.06 -0.27 -29.48
C GLU A 364 23.66 -1.10 -28.25
N LYS A 365 22.49 -0.78 -27.70
CA LYS A 365 21.87 -1.53 -26.60
C LYS A 365 20.70 -2.31 -27.16
N ILE A 366 20.83 -3.63 -27.14
CA ILE A 366 19.78 -4.56 -27.54
C ILE A 366 18.97 -4.93 -26.31
N ASP A 367 17.65 -4.91 -26.43
CA ASP A 367 16.75 -5.34 -25.36
C ASP A 367 16.98 -6.82 -25.05
N ASP A 368 17.31 -7.14 -23.80
CA ASP A 368 17.63 -8.48 -23.32
C ASP A 368 16.78 -8.79 -22.08
N PRO A 369 15.46 -8.98 -22.23
CA PRO A 369 14.58 -9.28 -21.12
C PRO A 369 15.03 -10.57 -20.45
N GLN A 370 14.94 -10.61 -19.12
CA GLN A 370 15.24 -11.82 -18.39
C GLN A 370 14.05 -12.78 -18.41
N ILE A 371 14.32 -14.06 -18.57
CA ILE A 371 13.30 -15.12 -18.54
C ILE A 371 13.43 -15.87 -17.23
N ILE A 372 12.30 -16.23 -16.63
CA ILE A 372 12.22 -17.11 -15.46
C ILE A 372 11.27 -18.29 -15.74
N LYS A 373 11.61 -19.47 -15.21
CA LYS A 373 10.78 -20.68 -15.24
C LYS A 373 10.84 -21.42 -13.91
N PHE A 374 9.70 -21.94 -13.46
CA PHE A 374 9.53 -22.64 -12.19
C PHE A 374 9.30 -24.15 -12.36
N GLY A 375 9.69 -24.90 -11.34
CA GLY A 375 9.47 -26.33 -11.19
C GLY A 375 9.54 -26.72 -9.71
N PHE A 376 9.20 -27.96 -9.38
CA PHE A 376 9.31 -28.50 -8.02
C PHE A 376 10.12 -29.80 -8.03
N GLN A 377 10.95 -30.00 -7.02
CA GLN A 377 11.72 -31.24 -6.78
C GLN A 377 11.54 -31.60 -5.31
N ASP A 378 10.87 -32.71 -5.00
CA ASP A 378 10.64 -33.16 -3.61
C ASP A 378 10.11 -32.05 -2.68
N LYS A 379 9.15 -31.24 -3.17
CA LYS A 379 8.55 -30.03 -2.54
C LYS A 379 9.43 -28.78 -2.52
N ASP A 380 10.69 -28.86 -2.90
CA ASP A 380 11.55 -27.69 -3.04
C ASP A 380 11.23 -26.92 -4.33
N LEU A 381 11.18 -25.59 -4.23
CA LEU A 381 10.95 -24.74 -5.39
C LEU A 381 12.25 -24.63 -6.20
N VAL A 382 12.18 -25.01 -7.47
CA VAL A 382 13.26 -24.88 -8.43
C VAL A 382 12.90 -23.77 -9.41
N TYR A 383 13.86 -22.88 -9.70
CA TYR A 383 13.67 -21.92 -10.79
C TYR A 383 14.94 -21.68 -11.59
N TYR A 384 14.71 -21.27 -12.83
CA TYR A 384 15.72 -21.08 -13.85
C TYR A 384 15.65 -19.64 -14.34
N THR A 385 16.79 -18.93 -14.37
CA THR A 385 16.86 -17.59 -14.96
C THR A 385 17.88 -17.52 -16.10
N ARG A 386 17.59 -16.72 -17.14
CA ARG A 386 18.46 -16.50 -18.31
C ARG A 386 18.17 -15.12 -18.96
N GLY A 387 19.14 -14.54 -19.68
CA GLY A 387 18.90 -13.44 -20.63
C GLY A 387 18.47 -13.97 -22.01
N SER A 388 17.50 -13.32 -22.63
CA SER A 388 16.91 -13.68 -23.92
C SER A 388 17.92 -13.68 -25.09
N VAL A 389 18.75 -12.64 -25.20
CA VAL A 389 19.68 -12.38 -26.33
C VAL A 389 21.03 -13.08 -26.15
N SER A 390 21.33 -13.59 -24.94
CA SER A 390 22.62 -14.21 -24.63
C SER A 390 22.87 -15.60 -25.26
N GLY A 391 21.99 -16.11 -26.15
CA GLY A 391 22.26 -17.23 -27.07
C GLY A 391 21.62 -18.59 -26.73
N ILE A 392 21.10 -19.25 -27.78
CA ILE A 392 20.49 -20.60 -27.93
C ILE A 392 18.95 -20.61 -27.99
N GLU A 393 18.45 -20.98 -29.18
CA GLU A 393 17.06 -21.28 -29.54
C GLU A 393 16.45 -22.38 -28.66
N ALA A 394 15.17 -22.24 -28.34
CA ALA A 394 14.38 -23.28 -27.70
C ALA A 394 14.19 -24.44 -28.67
N VAL A 395 14.77 -25.61 -28.37
CA VAL A 395 14.43 -26.87 -29.06
C VAL A 395 13.43 -27.62 -28.17
N ASP A 396 12.35 -28.09 -28.79
CA ASP A 396 11.17 -28.73 -28.20
C ASP A 396 11.47 -29.78 -27.12
N TYR A 397 10.68 -29.73 -26.04
CA TYR A 397 10.70 -30.66 -24.90
C TYR A 397 10.01 -31.98 -25.24
N PRO A 398 10.66 -33.12 -24.94
CA PRO A 398 10.06 -34.09 -24.01
C PRO A 398 11.09 -34.80 -23.11
N GLY A 399 10.78 -34.94 -21.82
CA GLY A 399 11.53 -35.78 -20.88
C GLY A 399 12.59 -35.04 -20.07
N TRP A 400 12.23 -34.73 -18.82
CA TRP A 400 13.07 -34.13 -17.80
C TRP A 400 14.17 -35.10 -17.34
N ASP A 401 15.35 -35.10 -17.97
CA ASP A 401 16.57 -35.66 -17.35
C ASP A 401 17.92 -35.24 -17.98
N THR A 402 17.94 -34.33 -18.96
CA THR A 402 19.18 -33.91 -19.63
C THR A 402 19.52 -32.43 -19.45
N ILE A 403 19.49 -31.92 -18.22
CA ILE A 403 20.13 -30.62 -17.85
C ILE A 403 21.45 -30.90 -17.11
N GLY A 404 22.27 -31.79 -17.69
CA GLY A 404 23.58 -32.18 -17.18
C GLY A 404 24.69 -32.20 -18.24
N LYS A 405 24.38 -31.96 -19.52
CA LYS A 405 25.41 -31.81 -20.56
C LYS A 405 25.54 -30.35 -20.95
N LYS A 406 26.76 -29.82 -20.77
CA LYS A 406 27.19 -28.54 -21.34
C LYS A 406 26.84 -28.54 -22.84
N PRO A 407 26.11 -27.54 -23.35
CA PRO A 407 26.29 -27.16 -24.74
C PRO A 407 27.77 -26.73 -24.86
N GLU A 408 28.45 -27.20 -25.89
CA GLU A 408 29.85 -26.85 -26.15
C GLU A 408 30.07 -25.33 -26.30
N ASP A 409 28.97 -24.55 -26.36
CA ASP A 409 28.95 -23.09 -26.54
C ASP A 409 28.51 -22.26 -25.32
N GLY A 410 28.45 -22.83 -24.11
CA GLY A 410 28.58 -22.03 -22.87
C GLY A 410 27.42 -21.11 -22.44
N VAL A 411 26.20 -21.24 -22.96
CA VAL A 411 25.02 -20.46 -22.48
C VAL A 411 24.00 -21.37 -21.81
N GLY A 412 23.95 -21.36 -20.48
CA GLY A 412 23.07 -22.22 -19.68
C GLY A 412 22.22 -21.45 -18.68
N PHE A 413 20.98 -21.91 -18.46
CA PHE A 413 20.09 -21.42 -17.42
C PHE A 413 20.77 -21.46 -16.04
N ARG A 414 20.60 -20.40 -15.23
CA ARG A 414 20.98 -20.45 -13.81
C ARG A 414 19.89 -21.20 -13.05
N LYS A 415 20.11 -22.49 -12.75
CA LYS A 415 19.27 -23.26 -11.82
C LYS A 415 19.53 -22.79 -10.39
N ARG A 416 18.46 -22.49 -9.68
CA ARG A 416 18.45 -22.26 -8.23
C ARG A 416 17.38 -23.14 -7.59
N VAL A 417 17.67 -23.60 -6.39
CA VAL A 417 16.74 -24.41 -5.59
C VAL A 417 16.55 -23.70 -4.25
N ILE A 418 15.29 -23.49 -3.87
CA ILE A 418 14.89 -22.99 -2.57
C ILE A 418 14.31 -24.16 -1.78
N SER A 419 15.03 -24.53 -0.72
CA SER A 419 14.65 -25.61 0.18
C SER A 419 14.43 -25.06 1.58
N ILE A 420 13.59 -25.74 2.36
CA ILE A 420 13.41 -25.44 3.78
C ILE A 420 14.31 -26.37 4.58
N ALA A 421 15.26 -25.79 5.32
CA ALA A 421 16.17 -26.58 6.14
C ALA A 421 15.83 -26.43 7.63
N PRO A 422 15.73 -27.55 8.37
CA PRO A 422 15.70 -27.51 9.82
C PRO A 422 17.00 -26.88 10.34
N GLY A 423 16.89 -26.12 11.43
CA GLY A 423 17.93 -25.20 11.88
C GLY A 423 19.00 -25.79 12.78
N ASN A 424 19.12 -27.11 12.89
CA ASN A 424 20.05 -27.71 13.86
C ASN A 424 21.45 -27.13 13.69
N ASN A 425 22.03 -26.63 14.79
CA ASN A 425 23.35 -27.05 15.24
C ASN A 425 23.88 -26.14 16.35
N SER A 426 24.25 -26.73 17.48
CA SER A 426 25.24 -26.16 18.39
C SER A 426 26.49 -25.67 17.64
N ALA A 427 26.86 -26.33 16.54
CA ALA A 427 27.91 -25.87 15.62
C ALA A 427 27.60 -24.53 14.93
N ARG A 428 26.34 -24.24 14.58
CA ARG A 428 25.92 -22.95 13.99
C ARG A 428 25.89 -21.85 15.04
N ALA A 429 25.45 -22.15 16.26
CA ALA A 429 25.57 -21.24 17.39
C ALA A 429 27.05 -20.94 17.70
N GLN A 430 27.91 -21.95 17.71
CA GLN A 430 29.37 -21.79 17.86
C GLN A 430 29.99 -20.98 16.71
N GLU A 431 29.58 -21.23 15.47
CA GLU A 431 30.07 -20.49 14.31
C GLU A 431 29.63 -19.02 14.37
N ALA A 432 28.38 -18.74 14.74
CA ALA A 432 27.88 -17.38 14.93
C ALA A 432 28.65 -16.64 16.03
N VAL A 433 28.90 -17.28 17.18
CA VAL A 433 29.75 -16.70 18.24
C VAL A 433 31.17 -16.43 17.73
N SER A 434 31.78 -17.35 16.98
CA SER A 434 33.10 -17.16 16.38
C SER A 434 33.12 -16.02 15.35
N ARG A 435 32.05 -15.86 14.56
CA ARG A 435 31.90 -14.76 13.58
C ARG A 435 31.69 -13.42 14.28
N ILE A 436 30.89 -13.37 15.34
CA ILE A 436 30.72 -12.16 16.17
C ILE A 436 32.07 -11.73 16.76
N GLN A 437 32.85 -12.68 17.31
CA GLN A 437 34.20 -12.39 17.81
C GLN A 437 35.16 -11.91 16.71
N THR A 438 35.03 -12.46 15.49
CA THR A 438 35.80 -11.99 14.32
C THR A 438 35.40 -10.57 13.93
N ILE A 439 34.11 -10.24 13.93
CA ILE A 439 33.61 -8.88 13.65
C ILE A 439 34.11 -7.89 14.70
N ASP A 440 34.16 -8.28 15.98
CA ASP A 440 34.76 -7.45 17.05
C ASP A 440 36.26 -7.20 16.79
N GLN A 441 36.99 -8.20 16.29
CA GLN A 441 38.39 -8.03 15.85
C GLN A 441 38.51 -7.14 14.60
N GLU A 442 37.61 -7.27 13.62
CA GLU A 442 37.57 -6.41 12.42
C GLU A 442 37.28 -4.95 12.79
N LYS A 443 36.36 -4.70 13.72
CA LYS A 443 36.10 -3.35 14.27
C LYS A 443 37.35 -2.79 14.95
N GLN A 444 38.06 -3.58 15.74
CA GLN A 444 39.34 -3.19 16.37
C GLN A 444 40.44 -2.91 15.33
N GLN A 445 40.52 -3.71 14.27
CA GLN A 445 41.47 -3.51 13.18
C GLN A 445 41.15 -2.24 12.37
N ALA A 446 39.88 -1.95 12.08
CA ALA A 446 39.47 -0.72 11.40
C ALA A 446 39.84 0.54 12.23
N VAL A 447 39.76 0.47 13.56
CA VAL A 447 40.28 1.53 14.46
C VAL A 447 41.81 1.60 14.42
N ALA A 448 42.50 0.46 14.40
CA ALA A 448 43.96 0.42 14.31
C ALA A 448 44.49 0.93 12.95
N GLU A 449 43.78 0.68 11.85
CA GLU A 449 44.08 1.20 10.52
C GLU A 449 43.88 2.72 10.47
N LEU A 450 42.81 3.25 11.08
CA LEU A 450 42.67 4.70 11.27
C LEU A 450 43.85 5.30 12.03
N LEU A 451 44.28 4.67 13.13
CA LEU A 451 45.43 5.11 13.92
C LEU A 451 46.75 5.06 13.14
N ARG A 452 46.88 4.14 12.17
CA ARG A 452 48.04 4.08 11.25
C ARG A 452 47.95 5.11 10.12
N ASP A 453 46.78 5.30 9.52
CA ASP A 453 46.51 6.31 8.48
C ASP A 453 46.64 7.75 9.02
N LEU A 454 46.50 7.92 10.33
CA LEU A 454 46.74 9.18 11.05
C LEU A 454 48.22 9.60 11.15
N ALA A 455 49.17 8.75 10.74
CA ALA A 455 50.61 9.04 10.61
C ALA A 455 51.16 10.10 11.58
N ILE A 456 51.09 9.83 12.89
CA ILE A 456 51.94 10.51 13.88
C ILE A 456 53.36 9.99 13.66
N GLY A 457 54.20 10.79 13.01
CA GLY A 457 55.63 10.53 12.91
C GLY A 457 56.26 10.38 14.31
N THR A 458 56.90 9.23 14.55
CA THR A 458 57.94 8.97 15.57
C THR A 458 57.66 9.43 17.01
N MET A 459 56.97 8.59 17.81
CA MET A 459 57.31 8.20 19.20
C MET A 459 56.12 7.50 19.85
N MET A 460 56.08 6.16 19.82
CA MET A 460 55.44 5.34 20.86
C MET A 460 56.09 3.96 20.87
N VAL A 461 57.35 3.96 21.29
CA VAL A 461 58.08 2.78 21.77
C VAL A 461 58.12 2.96 23.29
N TYR A 462 57.40 2.09 24.02
CA TYR A 462 57.45 1.86 25.48
C TYR A 462 57.01 3.00 26.45
N SER A 463 55.81 2.89 27.04
CA SER A 463 55.50 3.39 28.40
C SER A 463 54.22 2.72 28.97
N PRO A 464 54.22 2.11 30.17
CA PRO A 464 53.06 1.41 30.77
C PRO A 464 51.98 2.31 31.42
N SER A 465 51.98 3.62 31.22
CA SER A 465 51.03 4.51 31.90
C SER A 465 50.56 5.65 31.00
N ALA A 466 49.44 5.46 30.30
CA ALA A 466 48.74 6.54 29.59
C ALA A 466 47.23 6.24 29.49
N SER A 467 46.47 6.79 30.44
CA SER A 467 45.00 6.72 30.52
C SER A 467 44.25 7.56 29.48
N THR A 468 44.97 8.28 28.61
CA THR A 468 44.40 9.19 27.58
C THR A 468 44.16 8.53 26.21
N GLY A 469 44.84 7.43 25.87
CA GLY A 469 44.60 6.68 24.63
C GLY A 469 43.34 5.81 24.65
N LEU A 470 42.91 5.39 25.84
CA LEU A 470 41.73 4.56 26.06
C LEU A 470 40.40 5.30 25.83
N GLY A 471 40.36 6.63 26.03
CA GLY A 471 39.15 7.45 25.86
C GLY A 471 38.71 7.58 24.40
N PHE A 472 39.67 7.76 23.48
CA PHE A 472 39.41 7.85 22.04
C PHE A 472 39.00 6.49 21.44
N ALA A 473 39.61 5.39 21.89
CA ALA A 473 39.24 4.03 21.50
C ALA A 473 37.86 3.60 22.04
N ARG A 474 37.46 4.05 23.25
CA ARG A 474 36.10 3.84 23.78
C ARG A 474 35.04 4.62 23.01
N ALA A 475 35.29 5.90 22.70
CA ALA A 475 34.34 6.74 21.96
C ALA A 475 34.08 6.25 20.51
N LEU A 476 35.05 5.53 19.91
CA LEU A 476 34.90 4.90 18.60
C LEU A 476 34.16 3.55 18.62
N THR A 477 34.03 2.91 19.79
CA THR A 477 33.39 1.59 19.94
C THR A 477 31.99 1.66 20.55
N THR A 478 31.64 2.76 21.22
CA THR A 478 30.28 3.08 21.66
C THR A 478 29.58 3.88 20.55
N SER A 479 28.44 3.42 20.09
CA SER A 479 27.68 3.79 18.88
C SER A 479 27.30 5.26 18.61
N ASP A 480 27.85 6.25 19.33
CA ASP A 480 27.50 7.67 19.18
C ASP A 480 28.56 8.47 18.40
N ALA A 481 28.36 8.61 17.09
CA ALA A 481 29.21 9.40 16.20
C ALA A 481 29.34 10.89 16.59
N SER A 482 28.41 11.43 17.40
CA SER A 482 28.45 12.80 17.91
C SER A 482 29.52 13.03 18.99
N SER A 483 29.89 11.98 19.72
CA SER A 483 30.87 12.05 20.83
C SER A 483 32.33 12.16 20.35
N ILE A 484 32.60 11.75 19.10
CA ILE A 484 33.92 11.78 18.46
C ILE A 484 34.37 13.24 18.20
N ILE A 485 33.41 14.14 17.97
CA ILE A 485 33.68 15.57 17.68
C ILE A 485 34.14 16.32 18.94
N THR A 486 33.73 15.86 20.14
CA THR A 486 34.00 16.53 21.42
C THR A 486 35.25 16.05 22.15
N ALA A 487 35.92 14.99 21.69
CA ALA A 487 37.08 14.39 22.37
C ALA A 487 38.45 15.00 21.99
N TYR A 488 38.47 16.13 21.26
CA TYR A 488 39.71 16.84 20.94
C TYR A 488 40.11 17.77 22.09
N PRO A 489 41.32 17.62 22.69
CA PRO A 489 41.83 18.60 23.64
C PRO A 489 42.10 19.92 22.88
N GLU A 490 41.49 21.00 23.34
CA GLU A 490 41.79 22.35 22.84
C GLU A 490 43.29 22.64 23.06
N GLY A 491 44.10 22.64 21.99
CA GLY A 491 45.51 23.01 22.13
C GLY A 491 46.42 22.86 20.91
N ASN A 492 46.24 21.87 20.02
CA ASN A 492 47.19 21.64 18.92
C ASN A 492 46.64 22.11 17.56
N LYS A 493 47.03 23.32 17.16
CA LYS A 493 46.81 23.85 15.80
C LYS A 493 47.75 23.12 14.82
N GLY A 494 47.22 22.19 14.03
CA GLY A 494 48.00 21.70 12.89
C GLY A 494 47.57 20.45 12.13
N TYR A 495 46.50 19.72 12.45
CA TYR A 495 46.05 18.60 11.61
C TYR A 495 44.53 18.42 11.70
N LYS A 496 43.81 18.62 10.59
CA LYS A 496 42.37 18.34 10.46
C LYS A 496 42.20 16.93 9.89
N LEU A 497 41.50 16.04 10.61
CA LEU A 497 40.95 14.83 10.02
C LEU A 497 40.12 15.19 8.79
N GLY A 498 40.42 14.58 7.64
CA GLY A 498 39.61 14.75 6.44
C GLY A 498 38.24 14.09 6.65
N ALA A 499 37.16 14.80 6.32
CA ALA A 499 35.79 14.28 6.38
C ALA A 499 35.62 12.93 5.64
N ALA A 500 36.44 12.69 4.61
CA ALA A 500 36.47 11.44 3.85
C ALA A 500 36.92 10.22 4.68
N SER A 501 37.90 10.37 5.59
CA SER A 501 38.39 9.28 6.43
C SER A 501 37.38 8.92 7.52
N ILE A 502 36.71 9.93 8.09
CA ILE A 502 35.63 9.75 9.07
C ILE A 502 34.41 9.09 8.40
N ALA A 503 34.02 9.53 7.20
CA ALA A 503 32.91 8.96 6.46
C ALA A 503 33.16 7.49 6.02
N LYS A 504 34.40 7.16 5.62
CA LYS A 504 34.78 5.78 5.27
C LYS A 504 34.68 4.83 6.48
N ILE A 505 34.95 5.33 7.69
CA ILE A 505 34.87 4.53 8.92
C ILE A 505 33.43 4.39 9.38
N ALA A 506 32.65 5.48 9.37
CA ALA A 506 31.22 5.41 9.64
C ALA A 506 30.53 4.37 8.73
N THR A 507 30.77 4.44 7.42
CA THR A 507 30.22 3.46 6.46
C THR A 507 30.75 2.03 6.62
N THR A 508 31.96 1.85 7.15
CA THR A 508 32.51 0.51 7.46
C THR A 508 31.89 -0.04 8.75
N PHE A 509 31.74 0.79 9.77
CA PHE A 509 31.09 0.46 11.04
C PHE A 509 29.61 0.17 10.83
N ASP A 510 28.90 0.94 10.02
CA ASP A 510 27.49 0.68 9.67
C ASP A 510 27.35 -0.71 9.05
N LYS A 511 28.22 -1.06 8.08
CA LYS A 511 28.24 -2.39 7.46
C LYS A 511 28.62 -3.50 8.45
N LEU A 512 29.56 -3.25 9.36
CA LEU A 512 29.98 -4.22 10.39
C LEU A 512 28.91 -4.39 11.46
N ASN A 513 28.20 -3.33 11.84
CA ASN A 513 27.08 -3.35 12.78
C ASN A 513 25.88 -4.10 12.16
N GLU A 514 25.59 -3.89 10.88
CA GLU A 514 24.60 -4.69 10.15
C GLU A 514 24.99 -6.18 10.11
N LYS A 515 26.27 -6.50 9.87
CA LYS A 515 26.76 -7.89 9.93
C LYS A 515 26.65 -8.47 11.33
N GLU A 516 27.02 -7.72 12.35
CA GLU A 516 26.96 -8.15 13.75
C GLU A 516 25.51 -8.41 14.19
N ALA A 517 24.58 -7.51 13.88
CA ALA A 517 23.15 -7.70 14.15
C ALA A 517 22.60 -8.95 13.44
N LYS A 518 23.07 -9.24 12.21
CA LYS A 518 22.74 -10.48 11.49
C LYS A 518 23.27 -11.71 12.20
N GLU A 519 24.53 -11.73 12.64
CA GLU A 519 25.11 -12.88 13.35
C GLU A 519 24.50 -13.08 14.75
N ILE A 520 24.14 -12.00 15.47
CA ILE A 520 23.38 -12.09 16.73
C ILE A 520 22.02 -12.74 16.47
N LYS A 521 21.32 -12.34 15.40
CA LYS A 521 20.07 -12.98 15.00
C LYS A 521 20.26 -14.45 14.65
N VAL A 522 21.32 -14.79 13.91
CA VAL A 522 21.69 -16.19 13.62
C VAL A 522 21.90 -17.00 14.90
N LEU A 523 22.56 -16.41 15.91
CA LEU A 523 22.76 -17.06 17.20
C LEU A 523 21.42 -17.27 17.94
N LYS A 524 20.57 -16.26 18.02
CA LYS A 524 19.22 -16.38 18.61
C LYS A 524 18.38 -17.45 17.89
N ASP A 525 18.38 -17.43 16.56
CA ASP A 525 17.66 -18.40 15.73
C ASP A 525 18.24 -19.82 15.90
N ALA A 526 19.55 -19.97 16.07
CA ALA A 526 20.20 -21.25 16.30
C ALA A 526 19.85 -21.85 17.68
N LEU A 527 19.73 -21.02 18.73
CA LEU A 527 19.36 -21.46 20.08
C LEU A 527 17.99 -22.14 20.14
N ILE A 528 17.05 -21.68 19.31
CA ILE A 528 15.69 -22.24 19.22
C ILE A 528 15.54 -23.21 18.03
N GLY A 529 16.63 -23.49 17.31
CA GLY A 529 16.61 -24.35 16.12
C GLY A 529 15.63 -23.85 15.05
N LYS A 530 15.50 -22.52 14.89
CA LYS A 530 14.45 -21.89 14.09
C LYS A 530 14.41 -22.39 12.66
N GLY A 531 15.57 -22.69 12.06
CA GLY A 531 15.69 -23.07 10.66
C GLY A 531 15.95 -21.89 9.74
N GLY A 532 15.80 -22.14 8.44
CA GLY A 532 15.86 -21.11 7.43
C GLY A 532 15.57 -21.66 6.04
N THR A 533 15.55 -20.77 5.06
CA THR A 533 15.55 -21.18 3.65
C THR A 533 16.97 -21.33 3.16
N VAL A 534 17.27 -22.42 2.46
CA VAL A 534 18.52 -22.64 1.73
C VAL A 534 18.30 -22.23 0.28
N LEU A 535 19.22 -21.43 -0.25
CA LEU A 535 19.31 -21.22 -1.69
C LEU A 535 20.59 -21.88 -2.21
N ASP A 536 20.42 -22.90 -3.04
CA ASP A 536 21.52 -23.56 -3.73
C ASP A 536 21.75 -22.95 -5.12
N ASP A 537 22.88 -22.27 -5.29
CA ASP A 537 23.38 -21.78 -6.57
C ASP A 537 24.77 -22.42 -6.83
N ARG A 538 24.84 -23.37 -7.79
CA ARG A 538 26.07 -24.00 -8.30
C ARG A 538 27.11 -24.38 -7.23
N LYS A 539 26.68 -25.12 -6.18
CA LYS A 539 27.49 -25.73 -5.10
C LYS A 539 27.82 -24.86 -3.87
N LYS A 540 27.21 -23.68 -3.69
CA LYS A 540 27.25 -22.95 -2.41
C LYS A 540 25.82 -22.67 -1.92
N GLY A 541 25.40 -23.41 -0.89
CA GLY A 541 24.14 -23.16 -0.20
C GLY A 541 24.25 -21.95 0.73
N THR A 542 23.32 -21.00 0.62
CA THR A 542 23.22 -19.86 1.54
C THR A 542 21.95 -19.94 2.37
N LEU A 543 22.07 -20.18 3.68
CA LEU A 543 20.93 -20.16 4.60
C LEU A 543 20.54 -18.72 4.94
N SER A 544 19.26 -18.38 4.81
CA SER A 544 18.68 -17.13 5.31
C SER A 544 17.64 -17.43 6.39
N GLY A 545 17.80 -16.80 7.57
CA GLY A 545 16.79 -16.79 8.64
C GLY A 545 15.95 -15.50 8.68
N SER A 546 16.21 -14.54 7.79
CA SER A 546 15.42 -13.30 7.76
C SER A 546 14.06 -13.53 7.10
N GLY A 547 12.99 -13.12 7.78
CA GLY A 547 11.62 -13.38 7.33
C GLY A 547 11.24 -14.85 7.34
N PHE A 548 11.93 -15.70 8.10
CA PHE A 548 11.62 -17.12 8.20
C PHE A 548 10.73 -17.41 9.41
N TYR A 549 9.71 -18.22 9.21
CA TYR A 549 8.67 -18.55 10.20
C TYR A 549 8.57 -20.06 10.40
N ARG A 550 8.55 -20.49 11.65
CA ARG A 550 8.38 -21.88 12.07
C ARG A 550 7.68 -21.92 13.42
N LEU A 551 6.53 -22.58 13.49
CA LEU A 551 5.80 -22.78 14.75
C LEU A 551 6.70 -23.45 15.80
N GLU A 552 7.50 -24.45 15.43
CA GLU A 552 8.37 -25.15 16.37
C GLU A 552 9.42 -24.21 16.94
N GLY A 553 9.98 -23.31 16.12
CA GLY A 553 10.88 -22.26 16.58
C GLY A 553 10.21 -21.34 17.59
N THR A 554 8.96 -20.95 17.34
CA THR A 554 8.14 -20.12 18.23
C THR A 554 7.84 -20.84 19.56
N LEU A 555 7.50 -22.12 19.54
CA LEU A 555 7.26 -22.92 20.75
C LEU A 555 8.53 -23.14 21.58
N ARG A 556 9.67 -23.39 20.93
CA ARG A 556 10.98 -23.53 21.59
C ARG A 556 11.45 -22.21 22.20
N LEU A 557 11.18 -21.08 21.54
CA LEU A 557 11.42 -19.74 22.07
C LEU A 557 10.60 -19.50 23.35
N ALA A 558 9.31 -19.85 23.33
CA ALA A 558 8.45 -19.75 24.50
C ALA A 558 8.93 -20.65 25.65
N GLU A 559 9.32 -21.90 25.37
CA GLU A 559 9.89 -22.82 26.35
C GLU A 559 11.18 -22.27 26.97
N LEU A 560 12.08 -21.72 26.16
CA LEU A 560 13.34 -21.15 26.62
C LEU A 560 13.10 -19.89 27.47
N ASN A 561 12.14 -19.04 27.08
CA ASN A 561 11.78 -17.83 27.82
C ASN A 561 11.08 -18.14 29.16
N ASP A 562 10.26 -19.19 29.22
CA ASP A 562 9.49 -19.58 30.41
C ASP A 562 10.34 -20.41 31.39
N LYS A 563 11.04 -21.43 30.87
CA LYS A 563 11.67 -22.47 31.70
C LYS A 563 13.18 -22.43 31.66
N GLY A 564 13.79 -21.70 30.74
CA GLY A 564 15.23 -21.81 30.50
C GLY A 564 15.62 -23.27 30.25
N VAL A 565 16.54 -23.79 31.05
CA VAL A 565 16.97 -25.20 31.00
C VAL A 565 16.28 -26.09 32.04
N SER A 566 15.40 -25.53 32.88
CA SER A 566 14.75 -26.27 33.96
C SER A 566 13.82 -27.38 33.48
N GLY A 567 13.27 -27.27 32.28
CA GLY A 567 12.46 -28.32 31.67
C GLY A 567 13.24 -29.60 31.33
N MET A 568 14.57 -29.52 31.24
CA MET A 568 15.46 -30.64 30.89
C MET A 568 16.13 -31.28 32.11
N LEU A 569 16.44 -30.48 33.15
CA LEU A 569 17.21 -30.92 34.30
C LEU A 569 16.31 -31.33 35.47
N ASN A 570 16.66 -32.43 36.14
CA ASN A 570 16.04 -32.76 37.42
C ASN A 570 16.57 -31.87 38.56
N GLU A 571 15.97 -31.96 39.75
CA GLU A 571 16.31 -31.10 40.89
C GLU A 571 17.78 -31.20 41.33
N GLU A 572 18.36 -32.41 41.32
CA GLU A 572 19.77 -32.63 41.67
C GLU A 572 20.72 -32.00 40.64
N GLN A 573 20.47 -32.24 39.35
CA GLN A 573 21.21 -31.67 38.24
C GLN A 573 21.11 -30.14 38.20
N MET A 574 19.93 -29.59 38.48
CA MET A 574 19.70 -28.14 38.54
C MET A 574 20.48 -27.50 39.69
N ASN A 575 20.56 -28.16 40.84
CA ASN A 575 21.35 -27.68 41.98
C ASN A 575 22.86 -27.68 41.67
N GLU A 576 23.36 -28.69 40.97
CA GLU A 576 24.74 -28.74 40.50
C GLU A 576 25.01 -27.66 39.43
N TYR A 577 24.10 -27.51 38.47
CA TYR A 577 24.16 -26.48 37.43
C TYR A 577 24.23 -25.06 38.02
N LYS A 578 23.33 -24.74 38.97
CA LYS A 578 23.28 -23.43 39.65
C LYS A 578 24.60 -23.09 40.34
N LYS A 579 25.33 -24.07 40.90
CA LYS A 579 26.65 -23.84 41.51
C LYS A 579 27.71 -23.43 40.48
N VAL A 580 27.62 -23.96 39.26
CA VAL A 580 28.58 -23.68 38.18
C VAL A 580 28.35 -22.29 37.57
N ILE A 581 27.09 -21.90 37.35
CA ILE A 581 26.76 -20.68 36.61
C ILE A 581 26.76 -19.40 37.46
N LYS A 582 26.44 -19.49 38.77
CA LYS A 582 26.28 -18.33 39.66
C LYS A 582 27.52 -17.44 39.79
N SER A 583 28.72 -18.00 39.65
CA SER A 583 29.99 -17.27 39.75
C SER A 583 30.58 -16.87 38.39
N ARG A 584 29.96 -17.32 37.29
CA ARG A 584 30.49 -17.18 35.93
C ARG A 584 29.70 -16.22 35.05
N PHE A 585 28.41 -16.05 35.32
CA PHE A 585 27.51 -15.27 34.47
C PHE A 585 26.75 -14.23 35.29
N SER A 586 26.21 -13.22 34.61
CA SER A 586 25.39 -12.18 35.24
C SER A 586 24.15 -12.76 35.93
N ASN A 587 23.69 -12.10 37.01
CA ASN A 587 22.54 -12.57 37.78
C ASN A 587 21.26 -12.64 36.92
N GLU A 588 21.10 -11.71 35.98
CA GLU A 588 19.96 -11.69 35.06
C GLU A 588 19.95 -12.92 34.14
N ILE A 589 21.10 -13.32 33.60
CA ILE A 589 21.24 -14.53 32.78
C ILE A 589 21.05 -15.80 33.61
N VAL A 590 21.57 -15.83 34.84
CA VAL A 590 21.36 -16.96 35.76
C VAL A 590 19.88 -17.15 36.09
N GLN A 591 19.15 -16.06 36.33
CA GLN A 591 17.70 -16.10 36.56
C GLN A 591 16.96 -16.61 35.32
N TYR A 592 17.25 -16.05 34.15
CA TYR A 592 16.64 -16.45 32.88
C TYR A 592 16.90 -17.93 32.55
N VAL A 593 18.17 -18.35 32.51
CA VAL A 593 18.54 -19.70 32.08
C VAL A 593 18.04 -20.78 33.04
N THR A 594 17.73 -20.44 34.29
CA THR A 594 17.20 -21.39 35.28
C THR A 594 15.68 -21.38 35.41
N GLY A 595 14.96 -20.58 34.63
CA GLY A 595 13.49 -20.47 34.68
C GLY A 595 13.00 -19.82 35.98
N ASP A 596 13.74 -18.85 36.53
CA ASP A 596 13.30 -18.10 37.71
C ASP A 596 12.14 -17.18 37.33
N GLU A 597 11.02 -17.26 38.06
CA GLU A 597 9.81 -16.44 37.85
C GLU A 597 10.08 -14.92 37.95
N ASN A 598 11.19 -14.52 38.60
CA ASN A 598 11.60 -13.12 38.70
C ASN A 598 12.41 -12.62 37.50
N SER A 599 12.77 -13.51 36.56
CA SER A 599 13.44 -13.12 35.33
C SER A 599 12.52 -12.21 34.50
N LYS A 600 13.05 -11.05 34.11
CA LYS A 600 12.37 -10.12 33.17
C LYS A 600 12.92 -10.21 31.75
N LEU A 601 13.94 -11.04 31.54
CA LEU A 601 14.60 -11.17 30.24
C LEU A 601 13.76 -12.04 29.29
N LYS A 602 13.81 -11.69 28.01
CA LYS A 602 13.33 -12.48 26.87
C LYS A 602 14.42 -12.54 25.82
N LEU A 603 14.61 -13.68 25.16
CA LEU A 603 15.69 -13.86 24.18
C LEU A 603 15.66 -12.80 23.07
N GLU A 604 14.46 -12.41 22.67
CA GLU A 604 14.16 -11.40 21.65
C GLU A 604 14.77 -10.04 22.02
N ASP A 605 14.72 -9.68 23.31
CA ASP A 605 15.14 -8.39 23.85
C ASP A 605 16.60 -8.38 24.31
N MET A 606 17.26 -9.53 24.35
CA MET A 606 18.65 -9.63 24.82
C MET A 606 19.64 -8.87 23.92
N SER A 607 20.56 -8.16 24.58
CA SER A 607 21.75 -7.54 23.95
C SER A 607 22.71 -8.62 23.42
N LYS A 608 23.70 -8.18 22.62
CA LYS A 608 24.78 -9.05 22.14
C LYS A 608 25.41 -9.86 23.27
N GLU A 609 25.82 -9.17 24.33
CA GLU A 609 26.52 -9.74 25.47
C GLU A 609 25.64 -10.73 26.22
N GLN A 610 24.35 -10.41 26.40
CA GLN A 610 23.38 -11.27 27.05
C GLN A 610 23.14 -12.58 26.26
N VAL A 611 23.05 -12.52 24.93
CA VAL A 611 22.87 -13.73 24.10
C VAL A 611 24.12 -14.62 24.12
N ILE A 612 25.31 -14.03 24.11
CA ILE A 612 26.58 -14.78 24.22
C ILE A 612 26.69 -15.43 25.60
N GLU A 613 26.42 -14.68 26.68
CA GLU A 613 26.39 -15.22 28.03
C GLU A 613 25.37 -16.35 28.19
N LEU A 614 24.17 -16.19 27.61
CA LEU A 614 23.16 -17.24 27.60
C LEU A 614 23.68 -18.51 26.91
N TRP A 615 24.32 -18.39 25.75
CA TRP A 615 24.88 -19.56 25.07
C TRP A 615 25.95 -20.27 25.90
N GLU A 616 26.87 -19.51 26.50
CA GLU A 616 27.89 -20.06 27.38
C GLU A 616 27.29 -20.72 28.64
N ALA A 617 26.22 -20.13 29.20
CA ALA A 617 25.48 -20.72 30.31
C ALA A 617 24.80 -22.03 29.88
N ILE A 618 24.22 -22.10 28.69
CA ILE A 618 23.63 -23.33 28.14
C ILE A 618 24.69 -24.42 28.00
N LYS A 619 25.88 -24.10 27.47
CA LYS A 619 26.99 -25.07 27.39
C LYS A 619 27.43 -25.57 28.77
N ALA A 620 27.33 -24.75 29.82
CA ALA A 620 27.71 -25.15 31.17
C ALA A 620 26.84 -26.28 31.77
N MET A 621 25.72 -26.65 31.13
CA MET A 621 24.95 -27.87 31.47
C MET A 621 25.71 -29.17 31.24
N ASP A 622 26.79 -29.12 30.46
CA ASP A 622 27.69 -30.26 30.26
C ASP A 622 28.23 -30.83 31.58
N ASN A 623 28.41 -29.97 32.60
CA ASN A 623 28.87 -30.38 33.93
C ASN A 623 27.88 -31.32 34.64
N PRO A 624 26.64 -30.90 34.97
CA PRO A 624 25.65 -31.76 35.63
C PRO A 624 25.24 -32.97 34.78
N LEU A 625 25.35 -32.88 33.45
CA LEU A 625 25.07 -34.01 32.54
C LEU A 625 26.26 -34.96 32.36
N LYS A 626 27.47 -34.58 32.81
CA LYS A 626 28.74 -35.30 32.61
C LYS A 626 28.99 -35.64 31.13
N ARG A 627 28.67 -34.71 30.24
CA ARG A 627 28.81 -34.83 28.77
C ARG A 627 29.50 -33.59 28.24
N GLY A 628 30.38 -33.72 27.24
CA GLY A 628 31.00 -32.58 26.56
C GLY A 628 30.24 -32.15 25.31
N SER A 629 28.93 -31.95 25.43
CA SER A 629 28.01 -31.76 24.30
C SER A 629 28.03 -30.34 23.73
N ASN A 630 28.67 -29.40 24.42
CA ASN A 630 28.71 -27.98 24.10
C ASN A 630 27.32 -27.41 23.79
N GLY A 631 26.33 -27.74 24.63
CA GLY A 631 24.94 -27.27 24.51
C GLY A 631 24.06 -28.09 23.55
N GLU A 632 24.61 -29.08 22.85
CA GLU A 632 23.84 -29.92 21.90
C GLU A 632 22.71 -30.71 22.58
N GLU A 633 22.90 -31.16 23.82
CA GLU A 633 21.86 -31.92 24.55
C GLU A 633 20.60 -31.09 24.82
N PHE A 634 20.75 -29.78 25.04
CA PHE A 634 19.61 -28.90 25.25
C PHE A 634 18.88 -28.58 23.96
N VAL A 635 19.63 -28.39 22.87
CA VAL A 635 19.05 -28.25 21.53
C VAL A 635 18.27 -29.52 21.16
N LYS A 636 18.82 -30.71 21.46
CA LYS A 636 18.12 -32.00 21.29
C LYS A 636 16.88 -32.12 22.17
N TYR A 637 16.91 -31.62 23.41
CA TYR A 637 15.72 -31.58 24.26
C TYR A 637 14.58 -30.76 23.62
N LEU A 638 14.90 -29.56 23.14
CA LEU A 638 13.94 -28.69 22.46
C LEU A 638 13.39 -29.33 21.17
N GLU A 639 14.24 -30.04 20.42
CA GLU A 639 13.83 -30.79 19.23
C GLU A 639 13.00 -32.03 19.55
N GLN A 640 13.27 -32.74 20.64
CA GLN A 640 12.47 -33.91 21.03
C GLN A 640 11.09 -33.51 21.54
N LYS A 641 11.04 -32.37 22.25
CA LYS A 641 9.79 -31.82 22.78
C LYS A 641 8.93 -31.17 21.70
N TYR A 642 9.57 -30.46 20.77
CA TYR A 642 8.93 -29.81 19.64
C TYR A 642 9.60 -30.25 18.31
N PRO A 643 9.42 -31.51 17.86
CA PRO A 643 10.12 -32.03 16.69
C PRO A 643 9.72 -31.37 15.38
N PHE A 644 10.71 -31.26 14.49
CA PHE A 644 10.42 -30.95 13.10
C PHE A 644 9.47 -32.00 12.53
N PRO A 645 8.37 -31.60 11.91
CA PRO A 645 7.46 -32.54 11.32
C PRO A 645 8.14 -33.26 10.15
N VAL A 646 8.41 -34.55 10.31
CA VAL A 646 8.88 -35.41 9.22
C VAL A 646 7.65 -36.08 8.64
N PHE A 647 7.21 -35.61 7.48
CA PHE A 647 6.01 -36.12 6.83
C PHE A 647 6.40 -37.07 5.70
N ASN A 648 5.91 -38.32 5.77
CA ASN A 648 6.00 -39.31 4.70
C ASN A 648 5.07 -38.97 3.53
#